data_AF-A0A9D8JT61-F1
#
_entry.id   AF-A0A9D8JT61-F1
#
_cell.length_a   1.000
_cell.length_b   1.000
_cell.length_c   1.000
_cell.angle_alpha   90.00
_cell.angle_beta   90.00
_cell.angle_gamma   90.00
#
_symmetry.space_group_name_H-M   'P 1'
#
loop_
_entity.id
_entity.type
_entity.pdbx_description
1 polymer ?
#
loop_
_entity_poly.entity_id
_entity_poly.type
_entity_poly.pdbx_seq_one_letter_code
_entity_poly.pdbx_strand_id
1 'polypeptide(L)'
;MPSKLGPHCLRPTRSAREMIDAGCRIVKLVDDFGLAPELASKPGLTLIGRVYAHDPRTAEEQRGEDPEAAARRFVDSQKEKYRLNPAIKIWEGHNEPVWGSREDMEWYARFEIARLKILADMGLRGVIACFATGSPGDIELWKWFTPAVQAAKQQKGILGLHEYSSPWVWWMSGKFQMNPNEDARDEGWTTLRYRKIMRNYLKPAGCDDVPIAITEFGLDRVSPVPQGASTGNWRTNADWWGQWDGSRDPIDYWRGGGRDAEQYYAEQMIWYDKEIRKDPNVVGATIFTFGWTNDAWRDYDIDDTRVASHLNDYIRREANVADKAAAAPTPPVTQPTNNQITQPPITPPQPVIIVTPPPSGSATVGGNLLRNANFDEGHYRWHGVPEIVIPNEWDFWHAVHTTPRLERQDQNFDPPECVVWQIAGAPAEERSLFFLSGDYCLKIFKGWGVIWWRLFQTVNGLTPGQRYRFTAPIYPDLVMAYEEGKGKVFADDPLAGEVRLSAKSGGKEVETGWLDGAKFPFGKYTHFTLDFVAQNASAEVSLECRGRWGLINNGWFCDSMKLEAIGAASTLQPAGTPTPPRSGNLLQNPDFSGGTFQPNSAIRNMEAPNGWTFWNATENTAKVAKQTESFRPPRAGVITPANAQADDKDGLVGGIPRAYRVVGNWRAVWFSLSQKVSGLAPGKRYRFTAQMMPDPVEKYAPPNNAKQFVADPDGGEVWLKSQSSGQKTETHKRVNADFKPGGYVAFTHEFTAAAAEATVTLEVRARYALTQNAWYIAEARVEAV
;
A
#
# COMPACT_ATOMS: atom_id res chain seq x y z
N MET A 1 40.11 0.14 -3.50
CA MET A 1 40.44 -0.05 -2.09
C MET A 1 40.08 -1.48 -1.73
N PRO A 2 40.50 -2.02 -0.57
CA PRO A 2 40.02 -3.31 -0.09
C PRO A 2 38.49 -3.40 -0.11
N SER A 3 37.98 -4.62 -0.28
CA SER A 3 36.54 -4.92 -0.28
C SER A 3 35.84 -4.32 0.94
N LYS A 4 34.60 -3.91 0.72
CA LYS A 4 33.67 -3.37 1.71
C LYS A 4 32.79 -4.47 2.34
N LEU A 5 32.92 -5.72 1.92
CA LEU A 5 32.24 -6.84 2.56
C LEU A 5 32.91 -7.23 3.87
N GLY A 6 32.12 -7.71 4.81
CA GLY A 6 32.60 -8.29 6.06
C GLY A 6 31.55 -9.18 6.72
N PRO A 7 31.92 -9.86 7.82
CA PRO A 7 31.02 -10.80 8.46
C PRO A 7 30.05 -10.11 9.44
N HIS A 8 28.78 -10.54 9.39
CA HIS A 8 27.84 -10.43 10.50
C HIS A 8 27.99 -11.70 11.37
N CYS A 9 28.61 -11.59 12.54
CA CYS A 9 28.93 -12.73 13.40
C CYS A 9 27.88 -12.86 14.52
N LEU A 10 27.06 -13.91 14.44
CA LEU A 10 26.18 -14.31 15.55
C LEU A 10 26.92 -15.15 16.60
N ARG A 11 28.03 -15.78 16.20
CA ARG A 11 28.97 -16.48 17.07
C ARG A 11 30.36 -16.51 16.41
N PRO A 12 31.45 -16.79 17.15
CA PRO A 12 32.76 -16.98 16.57
C PRO A 12 32.78 -18.23 15.71
N THR A 13 33.18 -18.08 14.44
CA THR A 13 33.31 -19.20 13.50
C THR A 13 34.63 -19.16 12.76
N ARG A 14 35.02 -20.30 12.18
CA ARG A 14 36.26 -20.40 11.41
C ARG A 14 36.18 -19.56 10.14
N SER A 15 35.10 -19.64 9.38
CA SER A 15 34.98 -18.93 8.11
C SER A 15 34.92 -17.40 8.32
N ALA A 16 34.31 -16.93 9.41
CA ALA A 16 34.34 -15.50 9.76
C ALA A 16 35.77 -15.01 10.05
N ARG A 17 36.56 -15.78 10.80
CA ARG A 17 37.98 -15.48 11.06
C ARG A 17 38.81 -15.46 9.77
N GLU A 18 38.59 -16.42 8.87
CA GLU A 18 39.28 -16.46 7.58
C GLU A 18 38.96 -15.23 6.71
N MET A 19 37.72 -14.70 6.78
CA MET A 19 37.31 -13.46 6.11
C MET A 19 37.96 -12.22 6.73
N ILE A 20 38.07 -12.20 8.05
CA ILE A 20 38.77 -11.17 8.81
C ILE A 20 40.26 -11.15 8.46
N ASP A 21 40.88 -12.30 8.30
CA ASP A 21 42.30 -12.42 7.92
C ASP A 21 42.52 -12.17 6.43
N ALA A 22 41.51 -12.36 5.59
CA ALA A 22 41.53 -11.92 4.20
C ALA A 22 41.58 -10.38 4.05
N GLY A 23 41.19 -9.62 5.08
CA GLY A 23 41.31 -8.17 5.12
C GLY A 23 40.00 -7.41 4.92
N CYS A 24 38.88 -7.93 5.44
CA CYS A 24 37.60 -7.21 5.43
C CYS A 24 37.68 -5.87 6.18
N ARG A 25 36.82 -4.91 5.82
CA ARG A 25 36.82 -3.54 6.39
C ARG A 25 35.80 -3.29 7.48
N ILE A 26 34.85 -4.20 7.64
CA ILE A 26 33.78 -4.07 8.63
C ILE A 26 33.53 -5.43 9.28
N VAL A 27 33.26 -5.45 10.57
CA VAL A 27 32.79 -6.62 11.30
C VAL A 27 31.68 -6.18 12.23
N LYS A 28 30.54 -6.90 12.22
CA LYS A 28 29.49 -6.76 13.23
C LYS A 28 29.51 -7.99 14.13
N LEU A 29 29.65 -7.78 15.44
CA LEU A 29 29.55 -8.82 16.46
C LEU A 29 28.22 -8.67 17.20
N VAL A 30 27.48 -9.77 17.36
CA VAL A 30 26.19 -9.78 18.06
C VAL A 30 26.30 -10.66 19.31
N ASP A 31 26.20 -10.03 20.48
CA ASP A 31 26.25 -10.64 21.83
C ASP A 31 27.51 -11.43 22.22
N ASP A 32 28.17 -12.12 21.31
CA ASP A 32 29.51 -12.69 21.50
C ASP A 32 30.57 -11.70 21.01
N PHE A 33 31.21 -11.03 21.96
CA PHE A 33 32.23 -10.02 21.71
C PHE A 33 33.66 -10.52 21.93
N GLY A 34 33.87 -11.84 22.05
CA GLY A 34 35.19 -12.40 22.39
C GLY A 34 36.30 -12.05 21.39
N LEU A 35 35.93 -11.78 20.13
CA LEU A 35 36.86 -11.35 19.08
C LEU A 35 37.25 -9.86 19.17
N ALA A 36 36.49 -9.04 19.90
CA ALA A 36 36.63 -7.59 19.85
C ALA A 36 38.03 -7.06 20.17
N PRO A 37 38.77 -7.57 21.18
CA PRO A 37 40.13 -7.07 21.48
C PRO A 37 41.11 -7.29 20.33
N GLU A 38 41.04 -8.45 19.67
CA GLU A 38 41.86 -8.79 18.50
C GLU A 38 41.52 -7.85 17.33
N LEU A 39 40.23 -7.69 17.04
CA LEU A 39 39.73 -6.89 15.93
C LEU A 39 40.00 -5.38 16.09
N ALA A 40 39.88 -4.85 17.30
CA ALA A 40 40.11 -3.43 17.57
C ALA A 40 41.57 -2.99 17.29
N SER A 41 42.52 -3.94 17.24
CA SER A 41 43.90 -3.67 16.87
C SER A 41 44.14 -3.58 15.36
N LYS A 42 43.20 -4.05 14.53
CA LYS A 42 43.35 -4.08 13.07
C LYS A 42 43.12 -2.68 12.47
N PRO A 43 44.13 -2.06 11.83
CA PRO A 43 44.00 -0.71 11.29
C PRO A 43 42.93 -0.61 10.20
N GLY A 44 42.09 0.42 10.29
CA GLY A 44 41.05 0.69 9.28
C GLY A 44 39.83 -0.22 9.34
N LEU A 45 39.76 -1.15 10.30
CA LEU A 45 38.58 -1.99 10.53
C LEU A 45 37.50 -1.21 11.28
N THR A 46 36.28 -1.22 10.75
CA THR A 46 35.08 -0.75 11.44
C THR A 46 34.49 -1.90 12.25
N LEU A 47 34.65 -1.86 13.58
CA LEU A 47 34.08 -2.85 14.50
C LEU A 47 32.78 -2.32 15.12
N ILE A 48 31.66 -2.96 14.79
CA ILE A 48 30.33 -2.64 15.31
C ILE A 48 29.92 -3.74 16.30
N GLY A 49 29.50 -3.35 17.49
CA GLY A 49 28.84 -4.25 18.43
C GLY A 49 27.33 -4.03 18.41
N ARG A 50 26.58 -5.13 18.48
CA ARG A 50 25.14 -5.12 18.75
C ARG A 50 24.88 -5.97 19.99
N VAL A 51 24.18 -5.39 20.93
CA VAL A 51 23.62 -6.12 22.07
C VAL A 51 22.23 -6.59 21.68
N TYR A 52 21.97 -7.90 21.77
CA TYR A 52 20.61 -8.40 21.82
C TYR A 52 20.08 -8.07 23.23
N ALA A 53 19.14 -7.13 23.29
CA ALA A 53 18.76 -6.44 24.52
C ALA A 53 17.98 -7.33 25.50
N HIS A 54 18.13 -7.04 26.80
CA HIS A 54 17.31 -7.63 27.85
C HIS A 54 15.94 -6.96 27.98
N ASP A 55 15.79 -5.71 27.54
CA ASP A 55 14.49 -5.12 27.25
C ASP A 55 14.10 -5.61 25.85
N PRO A 56 13.20 -6.61 25.71
CA PRO A 56 12.90 -7.23 24.43
C PRO A 56 12.10 -6.30 23.52
N ARG A 57 11.76 -5.09 24.00
CA ARG A 57 10.85 -4.21 23.29
C ARG A 57 11.48 -3.62 22.05
N THR A 58 10.79 -3.72 20.92
CA THR A 58 11.16 -3.04 19.68
C THR A 58 11.08 -1.52 19.84
N ALA A 59 11.63 -0.77 18.90
CA ALA A 59 11.53 0.68 18.95
C ALA A 59 10.05 1.11 18.86
N GLU A 60 9.26 0.39 18.07
CA GLU A 60 7.85 0.61 17.79
C GLU A 60 6.95 0.36 19.01
N GLU A 61 7.35 -0.56 19.88
CA GLU A 61 6.68 -0.84 21.16
C GLU A 61 6.93 0.26 22.20
N GLN A 62 7.99 1.04 22.04
CA GLN A 62 8.29 2.20 22.89
C GLN A 62 7.59 3.49 22.40
N ARG A 63 6.79 3.39 21.33
CA ARG A 63 6.04 4.51 20.76
C ARG A 63 5.09 5.13 21.78
N GLY A 64 5.08 6.46 21.82
CA GLY A 64 4.26 7.24 22.76
C GLY A 64 4.92 7.46 24.13
N GLU A 65 6.04 6.81 24.41
CA GLU A 65 6.91 7.18 25.52
C GLU A 65 7.65 8.51 25.22
N ASP A 66 8.22 9.16 26.24
CA ASP A 66 9.17 10.25 26.01
C ASP A 66 10.45 9.69 25.33
N PRO A 67 10.80 10.12 24.10
CA PRO A 67 11.88 9.50 23.32
C PRO A 67 13.25 9.62 24.01
N GLU A 68 13.49 10.73 24.72
CA GLU A 68 14.73 10.93 25.47
C GLU A 68 14.81 9.98 26.68
N ALA A 69 13.69 9.71 27.36
CA ALA A 69 13.63 8.73 28.45
C ALA A 69 13.77 7.29 27.94
N ALA A 70 13.16 6.97 26.81
CA ALA A 70 13.32 5.68 26.14
C ALA A 70 14.79 5.43 25.75
N ALA A 71 15.45 6.44 25.16
CA ALA A 71 16.87 6.36 24.82
C ALA A 71 17.77 6.14 26.04
N ARG A 72 17.48 6.79 27.18
CA ARG A 72 18.19 6.56 28.46
C ARG A 72 18.03 5.11 28.92
N ARG A 73 16.79 4.59 28.97
CA ARG A 73 16.54 3.20 29.35
C ARG A 73 17.24 2.20 28.43
N PHE A 74 17.20 2.44 27.12
CA PHE A 74 17.87 1.60 26.14
C PHE A 74 19.38 1.53 26.43
N VAL A 75 20.05 2.67 26.61
CA VAL A 75 21.49 2.69 26.91
C VAL A 75 21.78 2.08 28.27
N ASP A 76 21.00 2.40 29.31
CA ASP A 76 21.20 1.86 30.66
C ASP A 76 21.11 0.32 30.68
N SER A 77 20.19 -0.26 29.89
CA SER A 77 20.06 -1.72 29.76
C SER A 77 21.28 -2.41 29.14
N GLN A 78 22.09 -1.68 28.36
CA GLN A 78 23.25 -2.21 27.63
C GLN A 78 24.59 -1.75 28.23
N LYS A 79 24.54 -0.79 29.15
CA LYS A 79 25.70 -0.11 29.72
C LYS A 79 26.74 -1.06 30.29
N GLU A 80 26.30 -2.13 30.94
CA GLU A 80 27.20 -3.14 31.49
C GLU A 80 27.92 -3.93 30.38
N LYS A 81 27.22 -4.34 29.31
CA LYS A 81 27.85 -4.98 28.15
C LYS A 81 28.84 -4.04 27.47
N TYR A 82 28.55 -2.74 27.36
CA TYR A 82 29.50 -1.75 26.84
C TYR A 82 30.76 -1.64 27.71
N ARG A 83 30.58 -1.60 29.03
CA ARG A 83 31.67 -1.50 30.01
C ARG A 83 32.58 -2.73 29.97
N LEU A 84 32.00 -3.92 29.85
CA LEU A 84 32.74 -5.19 29.78
C LEU A 84 33.46 -5.39 28.44
N ASN A 85 33.07 -4.67 27.38
CA ASN A 85 33.64 -4.81 26.04
C ASN A 85 34.25 -3.49 25.54
N PRO A 86 35.26 -2.94 26.22
CA PRO A 86 35.79 -1.61 25.93
C PRO A 86 36.51 -1.51 24.57
N ALA A 87 36.84 -2.64 23.94
CA ALA A 87 37.41 -2.68 22.59
C ALA A 87 36.40 -2.22 21.51
N ILE A 88 35.10 -2.36 21.76
CA ILE A 88 34.04 -1.93 20.84
C ILE A 88 33.70 -0.46 21.13
N LYS A 89 33.89 0.39 20.13
CA LYS A 89 33.63 1.84 20.23
C LYS A 89 32.39 2.31 19.47
N ILE A 90 31.77 1.44 18.69
CA ILE A 90 30.60 1.73 17.86
C ILE A 90 29.51 0.72 18.20
N TRP A 91 28.35 1.22 18.66
CA TRP A 91 27.25 0.39 19.13
C TRP A 91 25.97 0.65 18.34
N GLU A 92 25.39 -0.42 17.82
CA GLU A 92 24.14 -0.41 17.05
C GLU A 92 22.93 -0.09 17.93
N GLY A 93 21.93 0.59 17.35
CA GLY A 93 20.65 0.90 17.98
C GLY A 93 19.65 -0.25 17.88
N HIS A 94 18.37 0.10 17.79
CA HIS A 94 17.31 -0.88 17.53
C HIS A 94 17.50 -1.56 16.17
N ASN A 95 17.14 -2.84 16.11
CA ASN A 95 17.22 -3.65 14.90
C ASN A 95 15.94 -3.53 14.09
N GLU A 96 16.06 -3.17 12.82
CA GLU A 96 14.98 -3.16 11.84
C GLU A 96 13.71 -2.39 12.22
N PRO A 97 13.79 -1.19 12.84
CA PRO A 97 12.58 -0.43 13.10
C PRO A 97 11.87 -0.07 11.79
N VAL A 98 10.54 -0.09 11.80
CA VAL A 98 9.65 0.25 10.69
C VAL A 98 8.71 1.36 11.13
N TRP A 99 8.77 2.49 10.44
CA TRP A 99 7.93 3.65 10.74
C TRP A 99 7.11 4.06 9.52
N GLY A 100 5.82 4.34 9.75
CA GLY A 100 4.85 4.60 8.69
C GLY A 100 4.11 5.93 8.82
N SER A 101 4.59 6.83 9.67
CA SER A 101 4.04 8.17 9.88
C SER A 101 5.12 9.20 10.14
N ARG A 102 4.76 10.48 10.03
CA ARG A 102 5.65 11.59 10.36
C ARG A 102 5.99 11.57 11.85
N GLU A 103 4.98 11.43 12.70
CA GLU A 103 5.08 11.53 14.16
C GLU A 103 6.00 10.44 14.71
N ASP A 104 5.88 9.21 14.18
CA ASP A 104 6.75 8.09 14.53
C ASP A 104 8.21 8.35 14.14
N MET A 105 8.44 8.92 12.95
CA MET A 105 9.78 9.23 12.47
C MET A 105 10.42 10.39 13.24
N GLU A 106 9.66 11.42 13.61
CA GLU A 106 10.11 12.50 14.49
C GLU A 106 10.43 11.97 15.89
N TRP A 107 9.61 11.06 16.42
CA TRP A 107 9.86 10.40 17.70
C TRP A 107 11.16 9.61 17.67
N TYR A 108 11.35 8.77 16.65
CA TYR A 108 12.55 7.95 16.55
C TYR A 108 13.81 8.79 16.28
N ALA A 109 13.68 9.90 15.55
CA ALA A 109 14.76 10.86 15.39
C ALA A 109 15.20 11.44 16.75
N ARG A 110 14.24 11.86 17.59
CA ARG A 110 14.54 12.34 18.95
C ARG A 110 15.17 11.28 19.83
N PHE A 111 14.70 10.03 19.74
CA PHE A 111 15.30 8.89 20.44
C PHE A 111 16.78 8.73 20.06
N GLU A 112 17.10 8.66 18.76
CA GLU A 112 18.48 8.48 18.30
C GLU A 112 19.37 9.69 18.64
N ILE A 113 18.86 10.92 18.57
CA ILE A 113 19.59 12.12 19.01
C ILE A 113 19.99 12.00 20.49
N ALA A 114 19.04 11.62 21.34
CA ALA A 114 19.28 11.44 22.77
C ALA A 114 20.26 10.29 23.04
N ARG A 115 20.09 9.15 22.35
CA ARG A 115 20.96 7.99 22.47
C ARG A 115 22.40 8.32 22.07
N LEU A 116 22.59 9.01 20.94
CA LEU A 116 23.90 9.46 20.47
C LEU A 116 24.59 10.36 21.49
N LYS A 117 23.86 11.26 22.15
CA LYS A 117 24.43 12.12 23.19
C LYS A 117 24.93 11.30 24.39
N ILE A 118 24.13 10.34 24.86
CA ILE A 118 24.52 9.48 26.01
C ILE A 118 25.73 8.62 25.65
N LEU A 119 25.78 8.06 24.44
CA LEU A 119 26.94 7.30 23.96
C LEU A 119 28.19 8.18 23.87
N ALA A 120 28.07 9.40 23.36
CA ALA A 120 29.18 10.34 23.28
C ALA A 120 29.74 10.69 24.68
N ASP A 121 28.87 10.88 25.67
CA ASP A 121 29.27 11.11 27.08
C ASP A 121 30.04 9.91 27.67
N MET A 122 29.85 8.70 27.12
CA MET A 122 30.61 7.49 27.47
C MET A 122 31.87 7.29 26.61
N GLY A 123 32.18 8.20 25.68
CA GLY A 123 33.28 8.05 24.71
C GLY A 123 33.01 6.99 23.62
N LEU A 124 31.74 6.69 23.37
CA LEU A 124 31.26 5.72 22.37
C LEU A 124 30.55 6.45 21.22
N ARG A 125 30.34 5.72 20.11
CA ARG A 125 29.62 6.19 18.92
C ARG A 125 28.43 5.28 18.63
N GLY A 126 27.38 5.81 18.02
CA GLY A 126 26.18 5.05 17.67
C GLY A 126 26.09 4.74 16.18
N VAL A 127 25.54 3.57 15.85
CA VAL A 127 24.91 3.32 14.54
C VAL A 127 23.42 3.58 14.68
N ILE A 128 22.87 4.53 13.92
CA ILE A 128 21.46 4.95 14.00
C ILE A 128 20.64 4.38 12.86
N ALA A 129 19.31 4.53 12.92
CA ALA A 129 18.34 4.05 11.95
C ALA A 129 18.20 2.53 11.92
N CYS A 130 19.16 1.84 11.29
CA CYS A 130 19.15 0.39 11.06
C CYS A 130 17.79 -0.12 10.54
N PHE A 131 17.11 0.69 9.73
CA PHE A 131 15.76 0.42 9.25
C PHE A 131 15.71 -0.90 8.48
N ALA A 132 14.58 -1.59 8.61
CA ALA A 132 14.30 -2.79 7.82
C ALA A 132 14.42 -2.48 6.31
N THR A 133 14.79 -3.48 5.52
CA THR A 133 14.90 -3.34 4.06
C THR A 133 13.61 -2.77 3.47
N GLY A 134 13.76 -1.78 2.57
CA GLY A 134 12.63 -1.10 1.95
C GLY A 134 11.87 -0.13 2.86
N SER A 135 12.27 0.04 4.13
CA SER A 135 11.64 0.94 5.10
C SER A 135 12.38 2.27 5.29
N PRO A 136 11.67 3.37 5.58
CA PRO A 136 10.21 3.50 5.54
C PRO A 136 9.66 3.29 4.12
N GLY A 137 8.45 2.74 4.01
CA GLY A 137 7.80 2.49 2.71
C GLY A 137 7.51 3.78 1.93
N ASP A 138 7.11 4.85 2.65
CA ASP A 138 7.13 6.20 2.12
C ASP A 138 8.54 6.79 2.30
N ILE A 139 9.27 6.93 1.20
CA ILE A 139 10.64 7.44 1.22
C ILE A 139 10.71 8.91 1.65
N GLU A 140 9.63 9.69 1.54
CA GLU A 140 9.60 11.07 2.01
C GLU A 140 9.77 11.21 3.52
N LEU A 141 9.45 10.15 4.28
CA LEU A 141 9.58 10.17 5.72
C LEU A 141 11.03 10.40 6.20
N TRP A 142 12.03 10.13 5.35
CA TRP A 142 13.43 10.48 5.62
C TRP A 142 13.63 11.95 5.99
N LYS A 143 12.80 12.88 5.47
CA LYS A 143 12.87 14.31 5.82
C LYS A 143 12.74 14.57 7.33
N TRP A 144 11.96 13.75 8.02
CA TRP A 144 11.71 13.86 9.46
C TRP A 144 12.78 13.16 10.31
N PHE A 145 13.59 12.28 9.70
CA PHE A 145 14.70 11.61 10.38
C PHE A 145 16.06 12.29 10.16
N THR A 146 16.16 13.19 9.17
CA THR A 146 17.35 14.02 8.91
C THR A 146 17.96 14.66 10.17
N PRO A 147 17.19 15.16 11.17
CA PRO A 147 17.78 15.70 12.40
C PRO A 147 18.64 14.69 13.18
N ALA A 148 18.28 13.40 13.19
CA ALA A 148 19.10 12.37 13.81
C ALA A 148 20.39 12.11 13.02
N VAL A 149 20.34 12.19 11.69
CA VAL A 149 21.54 12.09 10.84
C VAL A 149 22.48 13.28 11.06
N GLN A 150 21.94 14.48 11.25
CA GLN A 150 22.73 15.66 11.63
C GLN A 150 23.40 15.48 13.00
N ALA A 151 22.70 14.90 13.98
CA ALA A 151 23.29 14.56 15.27
C ALA A 151 24.36 13.47 15.13
N ALA A 152 24.16 12.45 14.29
CA ALA A 152 25.18 11.45 13.99
C ALA A 152 26.44 12.09 13.41
N LYS A 153 26.29 13.04 12.47
CA LYS A 153 27.44 13.81 11.94
C LYS A 153 28.23 14.50 13.06
N GLN A 154 27.54 15.18 13.97
CA GLN A 154 28.17 15.90 15.09
C GLN A 154 28.87 14.95 16.07
N GLN A 155 28.26 13.80 16.36
CA GLN A 155 28.76 12.80 17.32
C GLN A 155 29.64 11.73 16.65
N LYS A 156 30.04 11.92 15.39
CA LYS A 156 30.83 10.98 14.59
C LYS A 156 30.19 9.57 14.48
N GLY A 157 28.87 9.50 14.58
CA GLY A 157 28.07 8.29 14.42
C GLY A 157 28.01 7.80 12.97
N ILE A 158 27.31 6.69 12.78
CA ILE A 158 27.15 6.00 11.48
C ILE A 158 25.66 5.86 11.19
N LEU A 159 25.26 6.04 9.93
CA LEU A 159 23.94 5.67 9.47
C LEU A 159 23.92 4.17 9.12
N GLY A 160 23.15 3.39 9.88
CA GLY A 160 22.94 1.96 9.64
C GLY A 160 21.74 1.72 8.73
N LEU A 161 21.83 0.76 7.83
CA LEU A 161 20.75 0.31 6.95
C LEU A 161 20.81 -1.21 6.77
N HIS A 162 19.67 -1.85 6.56
CA HIS A 162 19.62 -3.26 6.16
C HIS A 162 19.23 -3.35 4.69
N GLU A 163 19.98 -4.11 3.90
CA GLU A 163 19.71 -4.31 2.48
C GLU A 163 19.66 -5.80 2.13
N TYR A 164 18.44 -6.32 2.11
CA TYR A 164 18.11 -7.65 1.63
C TYR A 164 17.48 -7.59 0.24
N SER A 165 17.51 -8.68 -0.50
CA SER A 165 16.70 -8.84 -1.72
C SER A 165 16.31 -10.30 -1.93
N SER A 166 15.53 -10.57 -2.97
CA SER A 166 15.27 -11.93 -3.45
C SER A 166 14.72 -11.86 -4.88
N PRO A 167 15.01 -12.83 -5.77
CA PRO A 167 15.90 -13.98 -5.61
C PRO A 167 17.35 -13.66 -5.95
N TRP A 168 17.67 -12.42 -6.29
CA TRP A 168 19.03 -11.97 -6.51
C TRP A 168 19.29 -10.70 -5.74
N VAL A 169 20.53 -10.49 -5.32
CA VAL A 169 20.93 -9.27 -4.61
C VAL A 169 20.66 -8.00 -5.44
N TRP A 170 20.75 -8.09 -6.77
CA TRP A 170 20.45 -6.96 -7.68
C TRP A 170 18.96 -6.80 -8.01
N TRP A 171 18.08 -7.69 -7.56
CA TRP A 171 16.65 -7.57 -7.86
C TRP A 171 16.09 -6.26 -7.28
N MET A 172 15.30 -5.56 -8.10
CA MET A 172 14.79 -4.19 -7.87
C MET A 172 15.87 -3.09 -7.83
N SER A 173 17.03 -3.32 -8.46
CA SER A 173 18.10 -2.32 -8.61
C SER A 173 18.47 -2.08 -10.08
N GLY A 174 18.71 -0.83 -10.46
CA GLY A 174 19.03 -0.45 -11.83
C GLY A 174 18.01 -0.98 -12.84
N LYS A 175 18.47 -1.67 -13.89
CA LYS A 175 17.64 -2.31 -14.93
C LYS A 175 16.94 -3.60 -14.50
N PHE A 176 17.16 -4.07 -13.27
CA PHE A 176 16.65 -5.35 -12.76
C PHE A 176 15.33 -5.16 -12.00
N GLN A 177 14.39 -4.46 -12.62
CA GLN A 177 13.11 -4.10 -12.02
C GLN A 177 12.04 -5.15 -12.28
N MET A 178 10.98 -5.12 -11.47
CA MET A 178 9.78 -5.92 -11.67
C MET A 178 9.17 -5.69 -13.06
N ASN A 179 9.16 -4.42 -13.50
CA ASN A 179 8.89 -4.07 -14.89
C ASN A 179 10.21 -4.18 -15.67
N PRO A 180 10.33 -5.11 -16.63
CA PRO A 180 11.59 -5.35 -17.33
C PRO A 180 12.06 -4.19 -18.21
N ASN A 181 11.19 -3.18 -18.45
CA ASN A 181 11.51 -1.97 -19.21
C ASN A 181 11.90 -0.78 -18.33
N GLU A 182 11.82 -0.92 -17.00
CA GLU A 182 12.25 0.12 -16.07
C GLU A 182 13.75 0.02 -15.78
N ASP A 183 14.37 1.18 -15.60
CA ASP A 183 15.76 1.30 -15.20
C ASP A 183 15.91 2.40 -14.15
N ALA A 184 16.13 1.99 -12.90
CA ALA A 184 16.46 2.88 -11.79
C ALA A 184 17.95 3.31 -11.81
N ARG A 185 18.67 3.04 -12.91
CA ARG A 185 20.08 3.37 -13.13
C ARG A 185 21.01 2.74 -12.12
N ASP A 186 21.58 3.54 -11.22
CA ASP A 186 22.54 3.10 -10.22
C ASP A 186 21.90 2.97 -8.83
N GLU A 187 20.58 3.04 -8.70
CA GLU A 187 19.89 2.91 -7.42
C GLU A 187 18.81 1.82 -7.49
N GLY A 188 18.31 1.41 -6.33
CA GLY A 188 17.24 0.42 -6.20
C GLY A 188 16.30 0.74 -5.05
N TRP A 189 15.32 -0.14 -4.85
CA TRP A 189 14.41 -0.02 -3.70
C TRP A 189 14.87 -0.83 -2.49
N THR A 190 15.42 -2.02 -2.70
CA THR A 190 15.81 -2.94 -1.62
C THR A 190 17.32 -2.99 -1.42
N THR A 191 18.09 -3.02 -2.51
CA THR A 191 19.54 -2.79 -2.50
C THR A 191 19.88 -1.45 -3.14
N LEU A 192 21.00 -0.84 -2.74
CA LEU A 192 21.48 0.46 -3.21
C LEU A 192 20.48 1.60 -2.98
N ARG A 193 19.51 1.43 -2.07
CA ARG A 193 18.46 2.41 -1.79
C ARG A 193 19.04 3.66 -1.15
N TYR A 194 20.14 3.51 -0.41
CA TYR A 194 20.86 4.64 0.19
C TYR A 194 21.25 5.71 -0.83
N ARG A 195 21.44 5.40 -2.12
CA ARG A 195 21.72 6.39 -3.17
C ARG A 195 20.54 7.36 -3.35
N LYS A 196 19.29 6.88 -3.31
CA LYS A 196 18.07 7.71 -3.31
C LYS A 196 18.02 8.60 -2.08
N ILE A 197 18.28 8.01 -0.91
CA ILE A 197 18.24 8.70 0.38
C ILE A 197 19.30 9.81 0.43
N MET A 198 20.51 9.49 -0.01
CA MET A 198 21.65 10.39 -0.09
C MET A 198 21.35 11.60 -0.99
N ARG A 199 20.86 11.35 -2.21
CA ARG A 199 20.58 12.40 -3.20
C ARG A 199 19.48 13.35 -2.77
N ASN A 200 18.39 12.79 -2.26
CA ASN A 200 17.15 13.53 -2.08
C ASN A 200 16.96 14.11 -0.68
N TYR A 201 17.64 13.56 0.34
CA TYR A 201 17.42 13.98 1.74
C TYR A 201 18.72 14.34 2.46
N LEU A 202 19.75 13.50 2.39
CA LEU A 202 20.95 13.73 3.21
C LEU A 202 21.85 14.83 2.64
N LYS A 203 22.11 14.82 1.32
CA LYS A 203 22.93 15.86 0.68
C LYS A 203 22.29 17.26 0.78
N PRO A 204 20.99 17.46 0.49
CA PRO A 204 20.35 18.75 0.71
C PRO A 204 20.41 19.24 2.16
N ALA A 205 20.46 18.31 3.12
CA ALA A 205 20.59 18.61 4.55
C ALA A 205 22.03 18.74 5.05
N GLY A 206 23.03 18.70 4.15
CA GLY A 206 24.45 18.81 4.50
C GLY A 206 24.99 17.60 5.28
N CYS A 207 24.44 16.41 5.05
CA CYS A 207 24.78 15.14 5.71
C CYS A 207 25.39 14.11 4.76
N ASP A 208 25.94 14.54 3.62
CA ASP A 208 26.48 13.66 2.59
C ASP A 208 27.84 13.01 2.91
N ASP A 209 28.51 13.52 3.95
CA ASP A 209 29.75 13.02 4.53
C ASP A 209 29.53 12.08 5.74
N VAL A 210 28.27 11.81 6.13
CA VAL A 210 27.98 10.84 7.20
C VAL A 210 28.29 9.43 6.71
N PRO A 211 29.10 8.65 7.45
CA PRO A 211 29.40 7.27 7.08
C PRO A 211 28.14 6.39 7.09
N ILE A 212 28.00 5.51 6.10
CA ILE A 212 26.92 4.53 5.98
C ILE A 212 27.48 3.14 6.18
N ALA A 213 26.89 2.36 7.09
CA ALA A 213 27.13 0.93 7.21
C ALA A 213 25.87 0.17 6.83
N ILE A 214 26.01 -0.83 5.96
CA ILE A 214 24.94 -1.79 5.71
C ILE A 214 25.11 -2.89 6.75
N THR A 215 24.40 -2.76 7.87
CA THR A 215 24.62 -3.56 9.08
C THR A 215 24.03 -4.95 9.00
N GLU A 216 23.19 -5.22 8.01
CA GLU A 216 22.81 -6.56 7.57
C GLU A 216 22.56 -6.57 6.07
N PHE A 217 23.04 -7.60 5.39
CA PHE A 217 23.04 -7.69 3.93
C PHE A 217 22.96 -9.15 3.47
N GLY A 218 22.11 -9.44 2.47
CA GLY A 218 21.99 -10.79 1.92
C GLY A 218 20.71 -11.00 1.11
N LEU A 219 20.22 -12.24 1.13
CA LEU A 219 18.88 -12.56 0.61
C LEU A 219 17.95 -12.92 1.76
N ASP A 220 16.75 -12.34 1.74
CA ASP A 220 15.71 -12.57 2.73
C ASP A 220 14.33 -12.33 2.11
N ARG A 221 13.26 -12.51 2.90
CA ARG A 221 11.81 -12.43 2.64
C ARG A 221 11.35 -11.16 1.94
N VAL A 222 11.86 -10.93 0.74
CA VAL A 222 11.61 -9.78 -0.11
C VAL A 222 10.70 -10.22 -1.24
N SER A 223 9.62 -9.48 -1.42
CA SER A 223 8.62 -9.72 -2.46
C SER A 223 8.28 -8.42 -3.18
N PRO A 224 7.84 -8.48 -4.45
CA PRO A 224 7.61 -9.70 -5.25
C PRO A 224 8.90 -10.26 -5.89
N VAL A 225 8.84 -11.54 -6.29
CA VAL A 225 9.92 -12.25 -6.99
C VAL A 225 9.44 -12.80 -8.34
N PRO A 226 10.33 -13.08 -9.31
CA PRO A 226 9.99 -13.77 -10.54
C PRO A 226 9.26 -15.08 -10.29
N GLN A 227 8.43 -15.51 -11.25
CA GLN A 227 7.67 -16.75 -11.14
C GLN A 227 8.59 -17.94 -10.86
N GLY A 228 8.25 -18.73 -9.84
CA GLY A 228 8.98 -19.94 -9.43
C GLY A 228 10.18 -19.67 -8.52
N ALA A 229 10.57 -18.41 -8.33
CA ALA A 229 11.62 -18.06 -7.37
C ALA A 229 11.06 -17.99 -5.95
N SER A 230 11.93 -18.17 -4.95
CA SER A 230 11.57 -18.03 -3.53
C SER A 230 11.70 -16.57 -3.11
N THR A 231 10.86 -16.10 -2.20
CA THR A 231 11.08 -14.81 -1.52
C THR A 231 12.17 -14.89 -0.45
N GLY A 232 12.71 -16.08 -0.14
CA GLY A 232 13.60 -16.31 1.01
C GLY A 232 15.11 -16.25 0.74
N ASN A 233 15.85 -17.06 1.49
CA ASN A 233 17.32 -17.09 1.50
C ASN A 233 17.95 -17.66 0.21
N TRP A 234 19.28 -17.72 0.20
CA TRP A 234 20.05 -18.20 -0.94
C TRP A 234 19.94 -19.71 -1.18
N ARG A 235 19.70 -20.51 -0.13
CA ARG A 235 19.55 -21.97 -0.25
C ARG A 235 18.22 -22.33 -0.91
N THR A 236 17.14 -21.63 -0.55
CA THR A 236 15.82 -21.87 -1.17
C THR A 236 15.76 -21.42 -2.62
N ASN A 237 16.62 -20.50 -3.04
CA ASN A 237 16.74 -20.07 -4.43
C ASN A 237 17.75 -20.90 -5.25
N ALA A 238 18.53 -21.78 -4.63
CA ALA A 238 19.62 -22.52 -5.28
C ALA A 238 19.16 -23.37 -6.48
N ASP A 239 18.10 -24.16 -6.29
CA ASP A 239 17.56 -25.03 -7.36
C ASP A 239 16.96 -24.22 -8.51
N TRP A 240 16.32 -23.10 -8.18
CA TRP A 240 15.72 -22.22 -9.17
C TRP A 240 16.79 -21.51 -10.00
N TRP A 241 17.89 -21.05 -9.37
CA TRP A 241 19.03 -20.51 -10.10
C TRP A 241 19.61 -21.51 -11.09
N GLY A 242 19.68 -22.81 -10.75
CA GLY A 242 20.16 -23.84 -11.68
C GLY A 242 19.39 -23.91 -13.02
N GLN A 243 18.14 -23.41 -13.04
CA GLN A 243 17.27 -23.36 -14.21
C GLN A 243 17.27 -21.98 -14.91
N TRP A 244 17.91 -20.98 -14.30
CA TRP A 244 17.99 -19.63 -14.83
C TRP A 244 19.02 -19.53 -15.95
N ASP A 245 18.68 -18.84 -17.05
CA ASP A 245 19.57 -18.74 -18.21
C ASP A 245 20.73 -17.76 -18.03
N GLY A 246 20.65 -16.88 -17.03
CA GLY A 246 21.70 -15.93 -16.69
C GLY A 246 22.00 -14.85 -17.73
N SER A 247 21.27 -14.83 -18.85
CA SER A 247 21.57 -13.99 -20.01
C SER A 247 21.49 -12.49 -19.71
N ARG A 248 20.69 -12.14 -18.69
CA ARG A 248 20.47 -10.76 -18.27
C ARG A 248 21.34 -10.32 -17.11
N ASP A 249 22.01 -11.24 -16.42
CA ASP A 249 22.69 -10.99 -15.15
C ASP A 249 23.78 -9.90 -15.28
N PRO A 250 24.03 -9.14 -14.20
CA PRO A 250 25.14 -8.18 -14.17
C PRO A 250 26.50 -8.86 -13.92
N ILE A 251 26.52 -10.18 -13.79
CA ILE A 251 27.71 -10.99 -13.55
C ILE A 251 27.95 -11.97 -14.69
N ASP A 252 29.21 -12.23 -15.01
CA ASP A 252 29.61 -13.10 -16.11
C ASP A 252 29.56 -14.61 -15.77
N TYR A 253 29.03 -14.96 -14.58
CA TYR A 253 29.03 -16.32 -14.05
C TYR A 253 28.40 -17.36 -15.00
N TRP A 254 27.25 -17.04 -15.59
CA TRP A 254 26.49 -17.95 -16.46
C TRP A 254 27.09 -18.17 -17.85
N ARG A 255 28.15 -17.42 -18.21
CA ARG A 255 28.83 -17.55 -19.51
C ARG A 255 29.80 -18.75 -19.56
N GLY A 256 29.99 -19.45 -18.43
CA GLY A 256 30.72 -20.72 -18.34
C GLY A 256 29.80 -21.95 -18.19
N GLY A 257 30.39 -23.16 -18.25
CA GLY A 257 29.67 -24.43 -18.12
C GLY A 257 29.33 -24.85 -16.67
N GLY A 258 29.78 -24.11 -15.66
CA GLY A 258 29.50 -24.40 -14.25
C GLY A 258 28.06 -24.02 -13.83
N ARG A 259 27.51 -24.79 -12.88
CA ARG A 259 26.17 -24.61 -12.30
C ARG A 259 26.21 -24.80 -10.78
N ASP A 260 27.02 -24.00 -10.12
CA ASP A 260 27.24 -24.02 -8.66
C ASP A 260 26.50 -22.86 -7.97
N ALA A 261 25.49 -23.17 -7.14
CA ALA A 261 24.69 -22.17 -6.45
C ALA A 261 25.47 -21.39 -5.38
N GLU A 262 26.45 -22.01 -4.72
CA GLU A 262 27.26 -21.33 -3.69
C GLU A 262 28.20 -20.31 -4.32
N GLN A 263 28.85 -20.68 -5.42
CA GLN A 263 29.65 -19.73 -6.20
C GLN A 263 28.77 -18.63 -6.78
N TYR A 264 27.59 -18.99 -7.31
CA TYR A 264 26.68 -18.00 -7.86
C TYR A 264 26.27 -16.96 -6.82
N TYR A 265 25.90 -17.40 -5.60
CA TYR A 265 25.56 -16.47 -4.52
C TYR A 265 26.73 -15.58 -4.10
N ALA A 266 27.95 -16.13 -4.02
CA ALA A 266 29.15 -15.33 -3.76
C ALA A 266 29.38 -14.27 -4.85
N GLU A 267 29.16 -14.59 -6.13
CA GLU A 267 29.27 -13.62 -7.22
C GLU A 267 28.22 -12.48 -7.12
N GLN A 268 27.03 -12.75 -6.56
CA GLN A 268 26.05 -11.68 -6.28
C GLN A 268 26.54 -10.72 -5.21
N MET A 269 27.20 -11.21 -4.16
CA MET A 269 27.81 -10.36 -3.14
C MET A 269 29.00 -9.57 -3.70
N ILE A 270 29.80 -10.18 -4.58
CA ILE A 270 30.89 -9.52 -5.30
C ILE A 270 30.36 -8.40 -6.19
N TRP A 271 29.23 -8.62 -6.89
CA TRP A 271 28.55 -7.55 -7.63
C TRP A 271 28.19 -6.38 -6.70
N TYR A 272 27.60 -6.67 -5.55
CA TYR A 272 27.20 -5.64 -4.60
C TYR A 272 28.42 -4.88 -4.04
N ASP A 273 29.50 -5.58 -3.68
CA ASP A 273 30.77 -4.96 -3.28
C ASP A 273 31.29 -3.97 -4.32
N LYS A 274 31.29 -4.37 -5.60
CA LYS A 274 31.70 -3.50 -6.71
C LYS A 274 30.81 -2.27 -6.84
N GLU A 275 29.52 -2.37 -6.53
CA GLU A 275 28.62 -1.23 -6.50
C GLU A 275 28.94 -0.30 -5.32
N ILE A 276 28.96 -0.80 -4.09
CA ILE A 276 29.16 0.05 -2.90
C ILE A 276 30.57 0.63 -2.82
N ARG A 277 31.58 0.03 -3.48
CA ARG A 277 32.93 0.59 -3.61
C ARG A 277 32.99 1.88 -4.42
N LYS A 278 31.98 2.17 -5.24
CA LYS A 278 31.86 3.45 -5.96
C LYS A 278 31.48 4.61 -5.03
N ASP A 279 30.95 4.31 -3.83
CA ASP A 279 30.40 5.31 -2.91
C ASP A 279 31.30 5.49 -1.69
N PRO A 280 32.12 6.56 -1.60
CA PRO A 280 33.15 6.70 -0.57
C PRO A 280 32.61 6.79 0.87
N ASN A 281 31.36 7.22 1.03
CA ASN A 281 30.65 7.33 2.30
C ASN A 281 30.13 5.99 2.83
N VAL A 282 30.04 4.93 2.00
CA VAL A 282 29.71 3.58 2.50
C VAL A 282 30.97 2.93 3.08
N VAL A 283 30.99 2.63 4.38
CA VAL A 283 32.15 2.02 5.06
C VAL A 283 32.22 0.51 4.86
N GLY A 284 31.06 -0.14 4.70
CA GLY A 284 31.00 -1.58 4.49
C GLY A 284 29.58 -2.15 4.57
N ALA A 285 29.47 -3.43 4.21
CA ALA A 285 28.28 -4.26 4.36
C ALA A 285 28.62 -5.56 5.07
N THR A 286 27.83 -5.92 6.10
CA THR A 286 28.02 -7.16 6.87
C THR A 286 27.05 -8.23 6.42
N ILE A 287 27.58 -9.33 5.88
CA ILE A 287 26.81 -10.42 5.28
C ILE A 287 26.13 -11.23 6.36
N PHE A 288 24.80 -11.28 6.30
CA PHE A 288 23.95 -12.08 7.17
C PHE A 288 23.85 -13.52 6.60
N THR A 289 24.43 -14.54 7.24
CA THR A 289 25.19 -14.47 8.50
C THR A 289 26.34 -15.49 8.56
N PHE A 290 27.26 -15.26 9.49
CA PHE A 290 28.28 -16.24 9.91
C PHE A 290 27.89 -16.84 11.27
N GLY A 291 27.55 -18.12 11.22
CA GLY A 291 27.01 -18.87 12.34
C GLY A 291 25.57 -18.48 12.64
N TRP A 292 24.85 -19.36 13.33
CA TRP A 292 23.48 -19.15 13.80
C TRP A 292 23.34 -19.47 15.29
N THR A 293 22.36 -18.83 15.94
CA THR A 293 22.01 -19.00 17.36
C THR A 293 20.62 -19.58 17.57
N ASN A 294 19.80 -19.64 16.53
CA ASN A 294 18.52 -20.37 16.48
C ASN A 294 18.26 -20.95 15.08
N ASP A 295 17.37 -21.93 14.99
CA ASP A 295 17.11 -22.67 13.74
C ASP A 295 16.58 -21.78 12.60
N ALA A 296 15.98 -20.62 12.90
CA ALA A 296 15.46 -19.71 11.88
C ALA A 296 16.56 -19.12 10.99
N TRP A 297 17.79 -18.98 11.51
CA TRP A 297 18.93 -18.42 10.76
C TRP A 297 19.77 -19.47 10.04
N ARG A 298 19.48 -20.77 10.26
CA ARG A 298 20.27 -21.87 9.70
C ARG A 298 20.38 -21.82 8.18
N ASP A 299 19.30 -21.47 7.50
CA ASP A 299 19.28 -21.46 6.03
C ASP A 299 19.92 -20.20 5.42
N TYR A 300 20.20 -19.19 6.24
CA TYR A 300 20.91 -17.96 5.85
C TYR A 300 22.43 -18.08 6.07
N ASP A 301 22.85 -18.98 6.97
CA ASP A 301 24.24 -19.15 7.36
C ASP A 301 25.13 -19.56 6.18
N ILE A 302 26.20 -18.80 5.96
CA ILE A 302 27.24 -19.07 4.97
C ILE A 302 28.51 -19.66 5.60
N ASP A 303 28.55 -19.80 6.92
CA ASP A 303 29.67 -20.42 7.62
C ASP A 303 29.92 -21.85 7.14
N ASP A 304 31.19 -22.22 6.99
CA ASP A 304 31.67 -23.51 6.49
C ASP A 304 31.10 -23.92 5.11
N THR A 305 30.65 -22.95 4.31
CA THR A 305 30.24 -23.16 2.91
C THR A 305 31.30 -22.67 1.92
N ARG A 306 31.16 -23.05 0.64
CA ARG A 306 32.02 -22.47 -0.40
C ARG A 306 31.69 -21.02 -0.71
N VAL A 307 30.50 -20.52 -0.31
CA VAL A 307 30.17 -19.08 -0.40
C VAL A 307 31.23 -18.28 0.35
N ALA A 308 31.48 -18.60 1.62
CA ALA A 308 32.48 -17.92 2.43
C ALA A 308 33.91 -18.08 1.86
N SER A 309 34.25 -19.27 1.36
CA SER A 309 35.56 -19.53 0.72
C SER A 309 35.78 -18.63 -0.50
N HIS A 310 34.79 -18.52 -1.39
CA HIS A 310 34.87 -17.66 -2.58
C HIS A 310 35.02 -16.17 -2.22
N LEU A 311 34.32 -15.72 -1.18
CA LEU A 311 34.42 -14.34 -0.69
C LEU A 311 35.78 -14.06 -0.07
N ASN A 312 36.34 -14.99 0.70
CA ASN A 312 37.68 -14.86 1.28
C ASN A 312 38.75 -14.68 0.17
N ASP A 313 38.66 -15.48 -0.89
CA ASP A 313 39.56 -15.37 -2.04
C ASP A 313 39.36 -14.08 -2.84
N TYR A 314 38.12 -13.61 -2.97
CA TYR A 314 37.84 -12.30 -3.55
C TYR A 314 38.45 -11.16 -2.72
N ILE A 315 38.24 -11.14 -1.41
CA ILE A 315 38.75 -10.08 -0.52
C ILE A 315 40.28 -10.02 -0.56
N ARG A 316 40.96 -11.17 -0.52
CA ARG A 316 42.43 -11.22 -0.65
C ARG A 316 42.91 -10.63 -1.97
N ARG A 317 42.21 -10.90 -3.08
CA ARG A 317 42.55 -10.36 -4.41
C ARG A 317 42.34 -8.84 -4.48
N GLU A 318 41.30 -8.33 -3.84
CA GLU A 318 40.94 -6.91 -3.87
C GLU A 318 41.72 -6.02 -2.89
N ALA A 319 42.48 -6.62 -1.96
CA ALA A 319 43.18 -5.90 -0.89
C ALA A 319 44.02 -4.71 -1.38
N ASN A 320 44.60 -4.78 -2.59
CA ASN A 320 45.48 -3.76 -3.17
C ASN A 320 44.93 -3.13 -4.46
N VAL A 321 43.69 -3.42 -4.85
CA VAL A 321 43.10 -2.89 -6.09
C VAL A 321 42.53 -1.50 -5.82
N ALA A 322 42.90 -0.47 -6.58
CA ALA A 322 42.30 0.87 -6.44
C ALA A 322 40.86 0.90 -6.97
N ASP A 323 39.98 1.70 -6.37
CA ASP A 323 38.60 1.79 -6.86
C ASP A 323 38.54 2.67 -8.11
N LYS A 324 37.75 2.24 -9.10
CA LYS A 324 37.39 3.12 -10.21
C LYS A 324 36.44 4.19 -9.65
N ALA A 325 36.83 5.46 -9.73
CA ALA A 325 35.94 6.57 -9.41
C ALA A 325 34.64 6.43 -10.22
N ALA A 326 33.49 6.69 -9.59
CA ALA A 326 32.22 6.75 -10.29
C ALA A 326 32.33 7.73 -11.46
N ALA A 327 31.84 7.35 -12.64
CA ALA A 327 31.72 8.29 -13.75
C ALA A 327 30.82 9.45 -13.30
N ALA A 328 31.25 10.69 -13.59
CA ALA A 328 30.48 11.87 -13.23
C ALA A 328 29.05 11.77 -13.80
N PRO A 329 28.00 12.08 -13.02
CA PRO A 329 26.66 12.14 -13.54
C PRO A 329 26.59 13.14 -14.69
N THR A 330 25.96 12.75 -15.80
CA THR A 330 25.67 13.63 -16.93
C THR A 330 24.94 14.88 -16.42
N PRO A 331 25.33 16.11 -16.84
CA PRO A 331 24.69 17.33 -16.36
C PRO A 331 23.18 17.34 -16.63
N PRO A 332 22.37 18.04 -15.82
CA PRO A 332 20.94 18.16 -16.07
C PRO A 332 20.71 18.81 -17.43
N VAL A 333 19.86 18.21 -18.27
CA VAL A 333 19.25 18.96 -19.38
C VAL A 333 18.38 20.04 -18.74
N THR A 334 18.79 21.28 -18.93
CA THR A 334 18.11 22.50 -18.48
C THR A 334 16.66 22.52 -18.97
N GLN A 335 15.70 22.35 -18.06
CA GLN A 335 14.38 22.92 -18.23
C GLN A 335 14.43 24.40 -17.81
N PRO A 336 13.81 25.32 -18.57
CA PRO A 336 13.91 26.75 -18.31
C PRO A 336 13.28 27.10 -16.95
N THR A 337 14.07 27.77 -16.12
CA THR A 337 13.67 28.42 -14.89
C THR A 337 12.66 29.54 -15.19
N ASN A 338 11.45 29.43 -14.65
CA ASN A 338 10.61 30.60 -14.44
C ASN A 338 10.33 30.73 -12.93
N ASN A 339 11.16 31.54 -12.28
CA ASN A 339 10.92 32.03 -10.94
C ASN A 339 9.78 33.04 -10.99
N GLN A 340 8.62 32.68 -10.44
CA GLN A 340 7.83 33.52 -9.55
C GLN A 340 6.81 32.63 -8.83
N ILE A 341 7.13 32.26 -7.59
CA ILE A 341 6.22 31.58 -6.68
C ILE A 341 5.28 32.64 -6.11
N THR A 342 4.03 32.67 -6.58
CA THR A 342 2.92 33.18 -5.78
C THR A 342 2.28 31.98 -5.07
N GLN A 343 2.32 32.00 -3.73
CA GLN A 343 1.68 30.97 -2.90
C GLN A 343 0.18 30.90 -3.23
N PRO A 344 -0.38 29.71 -3.52
CA PRO A 344 -1.82 29.53 -3.50
C PRO A 344 -2.35 29.59 -2.05
N PRO A 345 -3.56 30.13 -1.83
CA PRO A 345 -4.12 30.28 -0.50
C PRO A 345 -4.31 28.92 0.17
N ILE A 346 -3.88 28.85 1.43
CA ILE A 346 -3.98 27.70 2.33
C ILE A 346 -5.46 27.32 2.47
N THR A 347 -5.84 26.15 1.96
CA THR A 347 -7.12 25.52 2.31
C THR A 347 -6.88 24.71 3.58
N PRO A 348 -7.64 24.92 4.67
CA PRO A 348 -7.39 24.21 5.92
C PRO A 348 -7.70 22.72 5.77
N PRO A 349 -6.83 21.80 6.23
CA PRO A 349 -7.15 20.39 6.29
C PRO A 349 -8.21 20.15 7.38
N GLN A 350 -9.28 19.41 7.06
CA GLN A 350 -10.16 18.83 8.07
C GLN A 350 -9.56 17.49 8.53
N PRO A 351 -9.53 17.19 9.85
CA PRO A 351 -8.73 16.10 10.40
C PRO A 351 -9.42 14.72 10.30
N VAL A 352 -8.66 13.72 9.86
CA VAL A 352 -8.89 12.31 10.23
C VAL A 352 -8.27 12.12 11.60
N ILE A 353 -9.05 11.72 12.60
CA ILE A 353 -8.56 11.42 13.96
C ILE A 353 -8.78 9.94 14.19
N ILE A 354 -7.71 9.18 14.43
CA ILE A 354 -7.76 7.87 15.07
C ILE A 354 -7.61 8.14 16.57
N VAL A 355 -8.65 7.89 17.37
CA VAL A 355 -8.65 8.16 18.82
C VAL A 355 -8.64 6.83 19.59
N THR A 356 -7.65 6.61 20.44
CA THR A 356 -7.81 5.79 21.67
C THR A 356 -8.42 6.64 22.79
N PRO A 357 -9.22 6.05 23.69
CA PRO A 357 -10.48 6.60 24.24
C PRO A 357 -10.32 7.90 25.05
N PRO A 358 -11.40 8.71 25.18
CA PRO A 358 -11.33 9.97 25.92
C PRO A 358 -11.12 9.73 27.43
N PRO A 359 -10.43 10.64 28.13
CA PRO A 359 -10.59 10.77 29.57
C PRO A 359 -12.06 11.11 29.87
N SER A 360 -12.55 10.60 30.99
CA SER A 360 -13.88 10.90 31.53
C SER A 360 -14.15 12.41 31.51
N GLY A 361 -15.02 12.86 30.59
CA GLY A 361 -15.57 14.22 30.63
C GLY A 361 -15.54 14.99 29.32
N SER A 362 -16.59 14.82 28.51
CA SER A 362 -17.26 15.96 27.85
C SER A 362 -18.64 15.52 27.39
N ALA A 363 -19.67 16.26 27.79
CA ALA A 363 -21.08 15.89 27.63
C ALA A 363 -21.55 15.86 26.17
N THR A 364 -22.30 14.81 25.84
CA THR A 364 -23.01 14.53 24.58
C THR A 364 -24.23 15.43 24.40
N VAL A 365 -24.55 15.82 23.16
CA VAL A 365 -25.89 16.30 22.78
C VAL A 365 -26.51 15.25 21.86
N GLY A 366 -27.40 14.41 22.41
CA GLY A 366 -28.11 13.33 21.70
C GLY A 366 -27.51 11.94 21.94
N GLY A 367 -28.36 10.92 22.15
CA GLY A 367 -27.95 9.52 22.35
C GLY A 367 -27.44 8.84 21.07
N ASN A 368 -27.01 7.58 21.18
CA ASN A 368 -26.55 6.76 20.04
C ASN A 368 -27.67 6.59 19.01
N LEU A 369 -27.39 6.90 17.74
CA LEU A 369 -28.36 6.87 16.65
C LEU A 369 -28.43 5.51 15.94
N LEU A 370 -27.50 4.60 16.23
CA LEU A 370 -27.56 3.22 15.76
C LEU A 370 -28.61 2.41 16.52
N ARG A 371 -29.28 1.49 15.82
CA ARG A 371 -30.13 0.46 16.39
C ARG A 371 -29.32 -0.79 16.71
N ASN A 372 -29.64 -1.47 17.81
CA ASN A 372 -28.97 -2.68 18.26
C ASN A 372 -27.44 -2.58 18.22
N ALA A 373 -26.90 -1.47 18.73
CA ALA A 373 -25.49 -1.12 18.55
C ALA A 373 -24.51 -1.91 19.44
N ASN A 374 -25.05 -2.57 20.47
CA ASN A 374 -24.39 -3.52 21.37
C ASN A 374 -24.84 -4.98 21.11
N PHE A 375 -25.66 -5.22 20.08
CA PHE A 375 -26.06 -6.56 19.64
C PHE A 375 -26.93 -7.40 20.60
N ASP A 376 -27.51 -6.79 21.64
CA ASP A 376 -28.38 -7.46 22.63
C ASP A 376 -29.83 -7.68 22.13
N GLU A 377 -30.27 -7.01 21.06
CA GLU A 377 -31.66 -7.02 20.58
C GLU A 377 -31.97 -8.21 19.63
N GLY A 378 -31.25 -9.32 19.82
CA GLY A 378 -31.41 -10.56 19.06
C GLY A 378 -30.69 -10.57 17.70
N HIS A 379 -30.87 -11.66 16.97
CA HIS A 379 -30.15 -11.95 15.73
C HIS A 379 -30.99 -12.82 14.78
N TYR A 380 -30.59 -12.85 13.51
CA TYR A 380 -31.20 -13.68 12.46
C TYR A 380 -30.14 -14.38 11.61
N ARG A 381 -30.56 -15.43 10.87
CA ARG A 381 -29.70 -16.12 9.90
C ARG A 381 -29.76 -15.41 8.56
N TRP A 382 -28.65 -14.85 8.13
CA TRP A 382 -28.58 -14.11 6.88
C TRP A 382 -28.83 -15.05 5.69
N HIS A 383 -29.85 -14.75 4.88
CA HIS A 383 -30.38 -15.63 3.83
C HIS A 383 -30.70 -17.08 4.26
N GLY A 384 -30.98 -17.31 5.54
CA GLY A 384 -31.27 -18.64 6.08
C GLY A 384 -30.05 -19.55 6.23
N VAL A 385 -28.83 -19.04 6.01
CA VAL A 385 -27.57 -19.78 6.18
C VAL A 385 -27.29 -19.96 7.67
N PRO A 386 -27.25 -21.21 8.20
CA PRO A 386 -27.03 -21.45 9.64
C PRO A 386 -25.74 -20.86 10.20
N GLU A 387 -24.68 -20.83 9.40
CA GLU A 387 -23.33 -20.42 9.77
C GLU A 387 -23.14 -18.90 9.77
N ILE A 388 -24.08 -18.11 9.27
CA ILE A 388 -23.99 -16.64 9.17
C ILE A 388 -25.13 -16.01 9.98
N VAL A 389 -24.88 -15.83 11.28
CA VAL A 389 -25.81 -15.20 12.22
C VAL A 389 -25.46 -13.72 12.40
N ILE A 390 -26.41 -12.84 12.10
CA ILE A 390 -26.24 -11.37 12.07
C ILE A 390 -27.16 -10.70 13.09
N PRO A 391 -26.72 -9.66 13.82
CA PRO A 391 -27.57 -8.93 14.75
C PRO A 391 -28.78 -8.31 14.04
N ASN A 392 -29.93 -8.28 14.69
CA ASN A 392 -31.10 -7.57 14.18
C ASN A 392 -30.77 -6.10 13.90
N GLU A 393 -31.45 -5.49 12.92
CA GLU A 393 -31.25 -4.11 12.46
C GLU A 393 -29.90 -3.85 11.75
N TRP A 394 -29.09 -4.87 11.54
CA TRP A 394 -27.88 -4.82 10.71
C TRP A 394 -28.03 -5.70 9.48
N ASP A 395 -27.42 -5.26 8.38
CA ASP A 395 -27.30 -6.03 7.15
C ASP A 395 -25.83 -6.35 6.88
N PHE A 396 -25.60 -7.37 6.05
CA PHE A 396 -24.32 -8.02 5.89
C PHE A 396 -24.01 -8.29 4.42
N TRP A 397 -22.73 -8.31 4.09
CA TRP A 397 -22.22 -8.78 2.82
C TRP A 397 -20.86 -9.44 3.03
N HIS A 398 -20.53 -10.43 2.20
CA HIS A 398 -19.19 -11.00 2.19
C HIS A 398 -18.73 -11.34 0.76
N ALA A 399 -17.41 -11.35 0.57
CA ALA A 399 -16.78 -11.88 -0.62
C ALA A 399 -17.02 -13.38 -0.74
N VAL A 400 -17.06 -13.88 -1.97
CA VAL A 400 -17.28 -15.29 -2.29
C VAL A 400 -16.06 -15.85 -3.01
N HIS A 401 -15.99 -17.17 -3.17
CA HIS A 401 -14.84 -17.82 -3.82
C HIS A 401 -14.55 -17.32 -5.25
N THR A 402 -15.53 -16.70 -5.92
CA THR A 402 -15.38 -16.09 -7.24
C THR A 402 -14.95 -14.62 -7.20
N THR A 403 -14.95 -14.00 -6.02
CA THR A 403 -14.40 -12.65 -5.84
C THR A 403 -12.90 -12.70 -6.14
N PRO A 404 -12.38 -11.83 -7.04
CA PRO A 404 -10.97 -11.82 -7.38
C PRO A 404 -10.10 -11.67 -6.14
N ARG A 405 -9.04 -12.48 -6.07
CA ARG A 405 -8.05 -12.37 -5.01
C ARG A 405 -7.39 -11.00 -5.04
N LEU A 406 -7.06 -10.50 -3.85
CA LEU A 406 -6.25 -9.31 -3.68
C LEU A 406 -4.76 -9.63 -3.93
N GLU A 407 -3.98 -8.60 -4.20
CA GLU A 407 -2.53 -8.72 -4.28
C GLU A 407 -1.98 -9.30 -2.97
N ARG A 408 -1.03 -10.24 -3.03
CA ARG A 408 -0.45 -10.93 -1.86
C ARG A 408 -1.43 -11.82 -1.07
N GLN A 409 -2.59 -12.18 -1.64
CA GLN A 409 -3.54 -13.13 -1.04
C GLN A 409 -3.22 -14.59 -1.40
N ASP A 410 -3.23 -15.48 -0.40
CA ASP A 410 -2.78 -16.87 -0.54
C ASP A 410 -3.84 -17.82 -1.13
N GLN A 411 -5.13 -17.58 -0.87
CA GLN A 411 -6.24 -18.41 -1.36
C GLN A 411 -7.47 -17.61 -1.80
N ASN A 412 -8.51 -18.26 -2.32
CA ASN A 412 -9.77 -17.59 -2.68
C ASN A 412 -10.50 -17.15 -1.41
N PHE A 413 -11.44 -16.21 -1.55
CA PHE A 413 -12.28 -15.84 -0.42
C PHE A 413 -13.24 -16.96 -0.04
N ASP A 414 -13.31 -17.26 1.24
CA ASP A 414 -14.25 -18.17 1.85
C ASP A 414 -15.44 -17.38 2.45
N PRO A 415 -16.65 -17.97 2.47
CA PRO A 415 -17.72 -17.45 3.30
C PRO A 415 -17.29 -17.43 4.78
N PRO A 416 -17.51 -16.33 5.52
CA PRO A 416 -17.22 -16.29 6.94
C PRO A 416 -18.25 -17.10 7.73
N GLU A 417 -17.89 -17.44 8.96
CA GLU A 417 -18.80 -17.87 10.01
C GLU A 417 -19.08 -16.68 10.93
N CYS A 418 -20.36 -16.41 11.22
CA CYS A 418 -20.79 -15.27 12.03
C CYS A 418 -21.61 -15.77 13.22
N VAL A 419 -21.28 -15.29 14.40
CA VAL A 419 -21.97 -15.64 15.65
C VAL A 419 -22.21 -14.36 16.45
N VAL A 420 -23.47 -14.12 16.84
CA VAL A 420 -23.81 -13.16 17.90
C VAL A 420 -23.66 -13.91 19.22
N TRP A 421 -22.45 -13.84 19.78
CA TRP A 421 -22.01 -14.67 20.88
C TRP A 421 -22.53 -14.10 22.20
N GLN A 422 -23.05 -14.96 23.08
CA GLN A 422 -23.53 -14.57 24.39
C GLN A 422 -22.44 -14.75 25.45
N ILE A 423 -22.27 -13.76 26.33
CA ILE A 423 -21.24 -13.71 27.37
C ILE A 423 -21.31 -14.89 28.36
N ALA A 424 -22.50 -15.41 28.61
CA ALA A 424 -22.71 -16.58 29.46
C ALA A 424 -22.03 -17.85 28.90
N GLY A 425 -21.90 -17.93 27.57
CA GLY A 425 -21.20 -19.01 26.88
C GLY A 425 -19.68 -18.82 26.76
N ALA A 426 -19.13 -17.68 27.21
CA ALA A 426 -17.71 -17.39 27.13
C ALA A 426 -16.96 -17.83 28.42
N PRO A 427 -15.71 -18.32 28.29
CA PRO A 427 -14.78 -18.50 29.42
C PRO A 427 -14.62 -17.21 30.22
N ALA A 428 -14.46 -17.32 31.54
CA ALA A 428 -14.49 -16.16 32.44
C ALA A 428 -13.45 -15.09 32.09
N GLU A 429 -12.26 -15.54 31.67
CA GLU A 429 -11.13 -14.74 31.24
C GLU A 429 -11.34 -14.03 29.89
N GLU A 430 -12.24 -14.52 29.04
CA GLU A 430 -12.53 -13.93 27.72
C GLU A 430 -13.71 -12.94 27.76
N ARG A 431 -14.52 -12.98 28.83
CA ARG A 431 -15.69 -12.09 28.97
C ARG A 431 -15.31 -10.62 28.94
N SER A 432 -14.35 -10.21 29.77
CA SER A 432 -13.86 -8.83 29.77
C SER A 432 -13.02 -8.48 28.54
N LEU A 433 -12.62 -9.48 27.75
CA LEU A 433 -11.79 -9.29 26.56
C LEU A 433 -12.62 -8.94 25.33
N PHE A 434 -13.77 -9.59 25.14
CA PHE A 434 -14.58 -9.50 23.91
C PHE A 434 -15.96 -8.85 24.06
N PHE A 435 -16.42 -8.61 25.29
CA PHE A 435 -17.74 -8.02 25.55
C PHE A 435 -17.52 -6.66 26.20
N LEU A 436 -17.65 -5.61 25.39
CA LEU A 436 -17.49 -4.21 25.80
C LEU A 436 -18.75 -3.63 26.42
N SER A 437 -19.92 -4.15 26.03
CA SER A 437 -21.22 -3.73 26.53
C SER A 437 -22.24 -4.85 26.46
N GLY A 438 -23.22 -4.84 27.36
CA GLY A 438 -24.33 -5.79 27.29
C GLY A 438 -23.89 -7.23 27.53
N ASP A 439 -24.68 -8.16 27.00
CA ASP A 439 -24.48 -9.60 27.14
C ASP A 439 -24.00 -10.25 25.83
N TYR A 440 -23.95 -9.51 24.72
CA TYR A 440 -23.59 -10.06 23.41
C TYR A 440 -22.47 -9.29 22.71
N CYS A 441 -21.69 -10.00 21.90
CA CYS A 441 -20.76 -9.40 20.94
C CYS A 441 -20.86 -10.12 19.60
N LEU A 442 -20.49 -9.47 18.51
CA LEU A 442 -20.47 -10.10 17.19
C LEU A 442 -19.07 -10.64 16.89
N LYS A 443 -18.98 -11.96 16.67
CA LYS A 443 -17.78 -12.64 16.17
C LYS A 443 -17.96 -13.03 14.71
N ILE A 444 -17.03 -12.63 13.86
CA ILE A 444 -16.97 -13.02 12.45
C ILE A 444 -15.61 -13.65 12.21
N PHE A 445 -15.57 -14.89 11.74
CA PHE A 445 -14.31 -15.61 11.63
C PHE A 445 -14.30 -16.68 10.55
N LYS A 446 -13.10 -17.12 10.17
CA LYS A 446 -12.89 -18.36 9.45
C LYS A 446 -11.54 -18.98 9.81
N GLY A 447 -11.55 -20.23 10.25
CA GLY A 447 -10.32 -20.99 10.43
C GLY A 447 -9.75 -21.40 9.08
N TRP A 448 -8.46 -21.16 8.86
CA TRP A 448 -7.72 -21.44 7.63
C TRP A 448 -8.32 -20.80 6.37
N GLY A 449 -9.13 -19.75 6.53
CA GLY A 449 -9.90 -19.12 5.46
C GLY A 449 -9.57 -17.64 5.27
N VAL A 450 -9.59 -17.20 4.01
CA VAL A 450 -9.49 -15.77 3.67
C VAL A 450 -10.88 -15.20 3.62
N ILE A 451 -11.19 -14.21 4.45
CA ILE A 451 -12.51 -13.59 4.49
C ILE A 451 -12.43 -12.10 4.18
N TRP A 452 -13.47 -11.59 3.53
CA TRP A 452 -13.76 -10.15 3.40
C TRP A 452 -15.25 -9.99 3.60
N TRP A 453 -15.62 -9.16 4.57
CA TRP A 453 -17.00 -8.93 4.94
C TRP A 453 -17.29 -7.45 5.20
N ARG A 454 -18.58 -7.12 5.19
CA ARG A 454 -19.14 -5.80 5.42
C ARG A 454 -20.37 -5.92 6.30
N LEU A 455 -20.44 -5.11 7.36
CA LEU A 455 -21.59 -4.95 8.25
C LEU A 455 -22.07 -3.50 8.16
N PHE A 456 -23.37 -3.27 7.94
CA PHE A 456 -23.87 -1.91 7.68
C PHE A 456 -25.31 -1.70 8.17
N GLN A 457 -25.65 -0.43 8.42
CA GLN A 457 -26.98 0.00 8.84
C GLN A 457 -27.34 1.33 8.17
N THR A 458 -28.58 1.42 7.66
CA THR A 458 -29.15 2.70 7.23
C THR A 458 -29.80 3.40 8.42
N VAL A 459 -29.25 4.55 8.79
CA VAL A 459 -29.75 5.39 9.89
C VAL A 459 -30.61 6.51 9.34
N ASN A 460 -31.77 6.73 9.95
CA ASN A 460 -32.73 7.78 9.60
C ASN A 460 -32.85 8.83 10.71
N GLY A 461 -33.40 10.00 10.39
CA GLY A 461 -33.59 11.09 11.35
C GLY A 461 -32.33 11.94 11.58
N LEU A 462 -31.38 11.91 10.65
CA LEU A 462 -30.21 12.81 10.68
C LEU A 462 -30.64 14.24 10.31
N THR A 463 -29.87 15.23 10.76
CA THR A 463 -30.06 16.63 10.40
C THR A 463 -29.11 16.97 9.25
N PRO A 464 -29.61 17.32 8.06
CA PRO A 464 -28.75 17.79 6.97
C PRO A 464 -27.85 18.96 7.41
N GLY A 465 -26.56 18.91 7.05
CA GLY A 465 -25.56 19.90 7.47
C GLY A 465 -24.97 19.67 8.86
N GLN A 466 -25.55 18.78 9.69
CA GLN A 466 -24.97 18.37 10.96
C GLN A 466 -23.81 17.40 10.73
N ARG A 467 -22.73 17.57 11.50
CA ARG A 467 -21.61 16.63 11.53
C ARG A 467 -21.91 15.50 12.51
N TYR A 468 -21.56 14.29 12.10
CA TYR A 468 -21.73 13.05 12.84
C TYR A 468 -20.40 12.31 12.92
N ARG A 469 -20.23 11.49 13.96
CA ARG A 469 -19.12 10.57 14.16
C ARG A 469 -19.63 9.15 14.25
N PHE A 470 -19.25 8.31 13.31
CA PHE A 470 -19.41 6.86 13.40
C PHE A 470 -18.18 6.27 14.10
N THR A 471 -18.37 5.47 15.14
CA THR A 471 -17.32 4.80 15.92
C THR A 471 -17.56 3.29 15.91
N ALA A 472 -16.54 2.53 15.53
CA ALA A 472 -16.55 1.08 15.48
C ALA A 472 -15.41 0.46 16.31
N PRO A 473 -15.69 -0.06 17.52
CA PRO A 473 -14.75 -0.87 18.28
C PRO A 473 -14.61 -2.26 17.67
N ILE A 474 -13.38 -2.62 17.30
CA ILE A 474 -13.07 -3.93 16.67
C ILE A 474 -11.83 -4.54 17.31
N TYR A 475 -11.90 -5.82 17.63
CA TYR A 475 -10.78 -6.65 18.05
C TYR A 475 -10.42 -7.63 16.92
N PRO A 476 -9.31 -7.43 16.21
CA PRO A 476 -8.83 -8.37 15.21
C PRO A 476 -8.19 -9.58 15.90
N ASP A 477 -8.86 -10.72 15.92
CA ASP A 477 -8.37 -11.98 16.50
C ASP A 477 -7.66 -12.83 15.43
N LEU A 478 -6.63 -12.25 14.80
CA LEU A 478 -5.95 -12.78 13.64
C LEU A 478 -4.74 -13.60 14.06
N VAL A 479 -4.94 -14.89 14.29
CA VAL A 479 -3.96 -15.79 14.92
C VAL A 479 -3.33 -16.68 13.86
N MET A 480 -2.00 -16.71 13.80
CA MET A 480 -1.24 -17.57 12.90
C MET A 480 -0.75 -18.87 13.56
N ALA A 481 -0.59 -18.87 14.88
CA ALA A 481 -0.23 -20.07 15.64
C ALA A 481 -0.74 -20.00 17.09
N TYR A 482 -0.80 -21.17 17.76
CA TYR A 482 -1.00 -21.27 19.20
C TYR A 482 0.25 -21.91 19.81
N GLU A 483 0.90 -21.23 20.74
CA GLU A 483 2.11 -21.72 21.41
C GLU A 483 1.82 -22.10 22.86
N GLU A 484 2.28 -23.29 23.26
CA GLU A 484 2.14 -23.79 24.62
C GLU A 484 2.84 -22.85 25.62
N GLY A 485 2.09 -22.39 26.64
CA GLY A 485 2.59 -21.44 27.64
C GLY A 485 2.67 -19.97 27.20
N LYS A 486 2.54 -19.65 25.91
CA LYS A 486 2.51 -18.26 25.38
C LYS A 486 1.16 -17.81 24.83
N GLY A 487 0.26 -18.75 24.53
CA GLY A 487 -1.10 -18.45 24.05
C GLY A 487 -1.16 -18.16 22.55
N LYS A 488 -2.03 -17.22 22.16
CA LYS A 488 -2.23 -16.83 20.75
C LYS A 488 -0.99 -16.11 20.21
N VAL A 489 -0.50 -16.56 19.06
CA VAL A 489 0.50 -15.85 18.25
C VAL A 489 -0.26 -15.17 17.10
N PHE A 490 -0.35 -13.85 17.17
CA PHE A 490 -1.04 -13.07 16.15
C PHE A 490 -0.23 -12.99 14.85
N ALA A 491 -0.92 -12.80 13.74
CA ALA A 491 -0.31 -12.60 12.43
C ALA A 491 0.63 -11.39 12.44
N ASP A 492 1.75 -11.51 11.75
CA ASP A 492 2.81 -10.51 11.68
C ASP A 492 2.75 -9.66 10.40
N ASP A 493 2.04 -10.10 9.36
CA ASP A 493 1.82 -9.29 8.16
C ASP A 493 0.71 -8.24 8.38
N PRO A 494 0.97 -6.96 8.10
CA PRO A 494 -0.02 -5.90 8.20
C PRO A 494 -1.32 -6.17 7.44
N LEU A 495 -1.30 -6.75 6.23
CA LEU A 495 -2.59 -6.90 5.52
C LEU A 495 -3.45 -8.01 6.16
N ALA A 496 -2.94 -8.76 7.16
CA ALA A 496 -3.63 -9.90 7.77
C ALA A 496 -4.95 -9.50 8.38
N GLY A 497 -5.03 -8.23 8.77
CA GLY A 497 -6.27 -7.54 8.99
C GLY A 497 -6.26 -6.20 8.32
N GLU A 498 -7.30 -5.92 7.54
CA GLU A 498 -7.61 -4.62 7.01
C GLU A 498 -9.03 -4.21 7.43
N VAL A 499 -9.22 -2.96 7.83
CA VAL A 499 -10.48 -2.35 8.29
C VAL A 499 -10.77 -1.09 7.50
N ARG A 500 -12.03 -0.86 7.15
CA ARG A 500 -12.50 0.38 6.53
C ARG A 500 -13.86 0.76 7.07
N LEU A 501 -14.04 2.04 7.41
CA LEU A 501 -15.36 2.60 7.72
C LEU A 501 -15.81 3.45 6.54
N SER A 502 -17.10 3.42 6.22
CA SER A 502 -17.71 4.37 5.27
C SER A 502 -19.06 4.90 5.75
N ALA A 503 -19.41 6.09 5.27
CA ALA A 503 -20.69 6.75 5.50
C ALA A 503 -21.19 7.36 4.18
N LYS A 504 -22.39 6.96 3.76
CA LYS A 504 -23.03 7.42 2.52
C LYS A 504 -24.30 8.18 2.83
N SER A 505 -24.33 9.48 2.53
CA SER A 505 -25.50 10.35 2.72
C SER A 505 -25.70 11.23 1.48
N GLY A 506 -26.93 11.24 0.94
CA GLY A 506 -27.29 12.08 -0.21
C GLY A 506 -26.46 11.82 -1.48
N GLY A 507 -26.00 10.59 -1.70
CA GLY A 507 -25.16 10.22 -2.85
C GLY A 507 -23.68 10.51 -2.67
N LYS A 508 -23.28 11.21 -1.59
CA LYS A 508 -21.88 11.40 -1.20
C LYS A 508 -21.45 10.29 -0.26
N GLU A 509 -20.32 9.66 -0.56
CA GLU A 509 -19.66 8.71 0.32
C GLU A 509 -18.39 9.35 0.92
N VAL A 510 -18.16 9.08 2.19
CA VAL A 510 -16.93 9.40 2.90
C VAL A 510 -16.43 8.09 3.50
N GLU A 511 -15.16 7.78 3.34
CA GLU A 511 -14.55 6.57 3.89
C GLU A 511 -13.20 6.86 4.52
N THR A 512 -12.73 5.96 5.38
CA THR A 512 -11.40 6.02 5.98
C THR A 512 -10.28 5.55 5.04
N GLY A 513 -10.64 4.92 3.92
CA GLY A 513 -9.74 4.01 3.20
C GLY A 513 -9.49 2.72 3.99
N TRP A 514 -8.74 1.79 3.40
CA TRP A 514 -8.29 0.58 4.08
C TRP A 514 -7.15 0.93 5.04
N LEU A 515 -7.41 0.71 6.33
CA LEU A 515 -6.42 0.68 7.40
C LEU A 515 -5.99 -0.77 7.56
N ASP A 516 -4.72 -1.03 7.83
CA ASP A 516 -4.20 -2.40 7.99
C ASP A 516 -3.49 -2.56 9.34
N GLY A 517 -2.91 -3.74 9.58
CA GLY A 517 -2.13 -4.04 10.79
C GLY A 517 -0.93 -3.13 11.04
N ALA A 518 -0.53 -2.26 10.09
CA ALA A 518 0.44 -1.19 10.36
C ALA A 518 -0.20 0.02 11.08
N LYS A 519 -1.54 0.11 11.08
CA LYS A 519 -2.32 1.19 11.71
C LYS A 519 -3.03 0.76 12.99
N PHE A 520 -3.22 -0.54 13.22
CA PHE A 520 -3.84 -1.05 14.44
C PHE A 520 -3.29 -2.43 14.86
N PRO A 521 -3.21 -2.72 16.16
CA PRO A 521 -2.73 -4.01 16.65
C PRO A 521 -3.78 -5.12 16.46
N PHE A 522 -3.33 -6.32 16.11
CA PHE A 522 -4.12 -7.53 16.27
C PHE A 522 -4.09 -7.97 17.74
N GLY A 523 -5.16 -8.61 18.21
CA GLY A 523 -5.26 -9.01 19.62
C GLY A 523 -5.69 -7.90 20.58
N LYS A 524 -6.22 -6.77 20.06
CA LYS A 524 -6.69 -5.67 20.89
C LYS A 524 -7.81 -4.87 20.23
N TYR A 525 -8.74 -4.38 21.04
CA TYR A 525 -9.77 -3.46 20.57
C TYR A 525 -9.18 -2.14 20.09
N THR A 526 -9.51 -1.77 18.85
CA THR A 526 -9.26 -0.45 18.26
C THR A 526 -10.60 0.21 17.96
N HIS A 527 -10.74 1.49 18.34
CA HIS A 527 -11.95 2.28 18.10
C HIS A 527 -11.77 3.09 16.83
N PHE A 528 -12.22 2.56 15.70
CA PHE A 528 -12.13 3.26 14.43
C PHE A 528 -13.22 4.33 14.36
N THR A 529 -12.87 5.53 13.91
CA THR A 529 -13.83 6.64 13.81
C THR A 529 -13.86 7.26 12.42
N LEU A 530 -15.07 7.59 11.97
CA LEU A 530 -15.34 8.31 10.73
C LEU A 530 -16.25 9.50 11.02
N ASP A 531 -15.75 10.70 10.75
CA ASP A 531 -16.55 11.92 10.81
C ASP A 531 -17.12 12.25 9.44
N PHE A 532 -18.42 12.51 9.36
CA PHE A 532 -19.07 12.93 8.12
C PHE A 532 -20.14 13.99 8.38
N VAL A 533 -20.48 14.76 7.35
CA VAL A 533 -21.60 15.70 7.38
C VAL A 533 -22.78 15.07 6.68
N ALA A 534 -23.90 14.90 7.38
CA ALA A 534 -25.11 14.36 6.78
C ALA A 534 -25.60 15.30 5.67
N GLN A 535 -25.81 14.77 4.47
CA GLN A 535 -26.33 15.54 3.35
C GLN A 535 -27.86 15.49 3.33
N ASN A 536 -28.43 14.38 3.80
CA ASN A 536 -29.87 14.13 3.90
C ASN A 536 -30.25 13.67 5.32
N ALA A 537 -31.55 13.50 5.53
CA ALA A 537 -32.08 12.95 6.78
C ALA A 537 -31.78 11.46 7.01
N SER A 538 -31.03 10.83 6.10
CA SER A 538 -30.54 9.47 6.25
C SER A 538 -29.09 9.33 5.79
N ALA A 539 -28.41 8.33 6.35
CA ALA A 539 -27.11 7.87 5.89
C ALA A 539 -26.97 6.36 6.12
N GLU A 540 -26.29 5.67 5.21
CA GLU A 540 -25.79 4.33 5.47
C GLU A 540 -24.39 4.46 6.08
N VAL A 541 -24.15 3.83 7.22
CA VAL A 541 -22.81 3.69 7.79
C VAL A 541 -22.39 2.23 7.72
N SER A 542 -21.12 1.97 7.42
CA SER A 542 -20.62 0.62 7.26
C SER A 542 -19.23 0.42 7.84
N LEU A 543 -19.04 -0.81 8.31
CA LEU A 543 -17.78 -1.39 8.70
C LEU A 543 -17.43 -2.50 7.70
N GLU A 544 -16.25 -2.45 7.12
CA GLU A 544 -15.68 -3.52 6.31
C GLU A 544 -14.38 -4.02 6.92
N CYS A 545 -14.22 -5.34 6.96
CA CYS A 545 -12.95 -5.96 7.32
C CYS A 545 -12.58 -7.08 6.34
N ARG A 546 -11.28 -7.31 6.18
CA ARG A 546 -10.75 -8.43 5.39
C ARG A 546 -9.39 -8.89 5.88
N GLY A 547 -9.03 -10.13 5.60
CA GLY A 547 -7.69 -10.66 5.81
C GLY A 547 -7.24 -11.47 4.60
N ARG A 548 -5.98 -11.33 4.18
CA ARG A 548 -5.48 -11.93 2.93
C ARG A 548 -4.84 -13.32 3.08
N TRP A 549 -4.90 -13.92 4.27
CA TRP A 549 -4.31 -15.22 4.58
C TRP A 549 -5.32 -16.18 5.17
N GLY A 550 -5.16 -17.46 4.84
CA GLY A 550 -5.80 -18.59 5.51
C GLY A 550 -5.18 -18.85 6.88
N LEU A 551 -5.28 -17.89 7.81
CA LEU A 551 -4.76 -18.01 9.17
C LEU A 551 -5.47 -19.11 9.96
N ILE A 552 -4.80 -19.74 10.94
CA ILE A 552 -5.44 -20.75 11.81
C ILE A 552 -6.72 -20.22 12.46
N ASN A 553 -6.76 -18.92 12.77
CA ASN A 553 -7.99 -18.20 13.07
C ASN A 553 -7.95 -16.80 12.44
N ASN A 554 -8.71 -16.59 11.36
CA ASN A 554 -8.97 -15.27 10.80
C ASN A 554 -10.26 -14.72 11.45
N GLY A 555 -10.14 -14.21 12.68
CA GLY A 555 -11.27 -13.80 13.51
C GLY A 555 -11.37 -12.30 13.78
N TRP A 556 -12.59 -11.83 14.02
CA TRP A 556 -12.92 -10.43 14.28
C TRP A 556 -14.04 -10.35 15.32
N PHE A 557 -13.84 -9.58 16.39
CA PHE A 557 -14.91 -9.26 17.34
C PHE A 557 -15.30 -7.80 17.24
N CYS A 558 -16.60 -7.53 17.28
CA CYS A 558 -17.20 -6.20 17.22
C CYS A 558 -18.17 -6.06 18.39
N ASP A 559 -18.21 -4.88 19.00
CA ASP A 559 -19.19 -4.52 20.03
C ASP A 559 -19.26 -2.99 20.21
N SER A 560 -20.27 -2.47 20.89
CA SER A 560 -20.36 -1.06 21.33
C SER A 560 -20.25 -0.03 20.20
N MET A 561 -20.86 -0.30 19.04
CA MET A 561 -20.87 0.62 17.89
C MET A 561 -21.59 1.93 18.24
N LYS A 562 -21.15 3.08 17.71
CA LYS A 562 -21.81 4.38 17.97
C LYS A 562 -21.93 5.25 16.74
N LEU A 563 -23.06 5.95 16.62
CA LEU A 563 -23.21 7.09 15.73
C LEU A 563 -23.80 8.25 16.53
N GLU A 564 -23.08 9.37 16.58
CA GLU A 564 -23.47 10.53 17.39
C GLU A 564 -23.27 11.84 16.63
N ALA A 565 -24.11 12.83 16.92
CA ALA A 565 -23.93 14.18 16.40
C ALA A 565 -22.76 14.86 17.13
N ILE A 566 -21.85 15.48 16.40
CA ILE A 566 -20.67 16.17 16.96
C ILE A 566 -20.61 17.63 16.50
N GLY A 567 -20.32 18.54 17.44
CA GLY A 567 -20.25 19.98 17.19
C GLY A 567 -21.60 20.64 16.90
N ALA A 568 -21.60 21.99 16.82
CA ALA A 568 -22.78 22.74 16.38
C ALA A 568 -23.06 22.46 14.90
N ALA A 569 -24.33 22.40 14.50
CA ALA A 569 -24.73 22.36 13.10
C ALA A 569 -23.98 23.49 12.39
N SER A 570 -23.10 23.13 11.45
CA SER A 570 -22.48 24.16 10.63
C SER A 570 -23.64 24.86 9.92
N THR A 571 -23.75 26.18 10.08
CA THR A 571 -24.56 26.95 9.15
C THR A 571 -23.97 26.63 7.79
N LEU A 572 -24.64 25.77 7.01
CA LEU A 572 -24.51 25.79 5.57
C LEU A 572 -24.58 27.27 5.24
N GLN A 573 -23.46 27.82 4.75
CA GLN A 573 -23.43 29.14 4.14
C GLN A 573 -24.73 29.23 3.33
N PRO A 574 -25.62 30.21 3.61
CA PRO A 574 -26.97 30.19 3.06
C PRO A 574 -26.81 29.87 1.60
N ALA A 575 -27.39 28.73 1.19
CA ALA A 575 -27.23 28.17 -0.13
C ALA A 575 -27.23 29.36 -1.08
N GLY A 576 -26.05 29.68 -1.63
CA GLY A 576 -25.91 30.81 -2.53
C GLY A 576 -27.06 30.65 -3.48
N THR A 577 -27.98 31.63 -3.43
CA THR A 577 -29.39 31.55 -3.85
C THR A 577 -29.54 30.43 -4.85
N PRO A 578 -30.30 29.34 -4.57
CA PRO A 578 -30.23 28.10 -5.32
C PRO A 578 -30.09 28.51 -6.76
N THR A 579 -28.90 28.28 -7.34
CA THR A 579 -28.81 28.41 -8.78
C THR A 579 -29.91 27.44 -9.19
N PRO A 580 -30.98 27.93 -9.84
CA PRO A 580 -32.09 27.07 -10.17
C PRO A 580 -31.48 25.83 -10.79
N PRO A 581 -32.04 24.61 -10.57
CA PRO A 581 -31.61 23.46 -11.36
C PRO A 581 -31.43 24.00 -12.76
N ARG A 582 -30.23 23.90 -13.34
CA ARG A 582 -29.99 24.42 -14.69
C ARG A 582 -31.14 23.82 -15.49
N SER A 583 -32.13 24.65 -15.81
CA SER A 583 -33.52 24.20 -15.88
C SER A 583 -33.58 23.02 -16.82
N GLY A 584 -33.79 21.81 -16.28
CA GLY A 584 -33.67 20.59 -17.06
C GLY A 584 -33.07 19.39 -16.33
N ASN A 585 -31.83 19.44 -15.82
CA ASN A 585 -31.07 18.20 -15.56
C ASN A 585 -31.27 17.59 -14.15
N LEU A 586 -31.71 16.33 -14.10
CA LEU A 586 -31.95 15.52 -12.90
C LEU A 586 -30.78 14.59 -12.50
N LEU A 587 -29.70 14.56 -13.28
CA LEU A 587 -28.50 13.78 -12.95
C LEU A 587 -27.54 14.54 -12.01
N GLN A 588 -26.93 13.80 -11.09
CA GLN A 588 -25.80 14.23 -10.28
C GLN A 588 -24.49 14.09 -11.05
N ASN A 589 -23.56 15.01 -10.80
CA ASN A 589 -22.28 15.10 -11.49
C ASN A 589 -22.39 14.93 -13.03
N PRO A 590 -23.27 15.69 -13.70
CA PRO A 590 -23.59 15.47 -15.10
C PRO A 590 -22.47 15.84 -16.07
N ASP A 591 -21.50 16.64 -15.63
CA ASP A 591 -20.34 17.11 -16.40
C ASP A 591 -19.01 16.53 -15.87
N PHE A 592 -19.09 15.55 -14.96
CA PHE A 592 -17.95 14.88 -14.34
C PHE A 592 -16.98 15.81 -13.58
N SER A 593 -17.46 16.98 -13.15
CA SER A 593 -16.71 17.96 -12.34
C SER A 593 -16.51 17.55 -10.88
N GLY A 594 -17.39 16.69 -10.36
CA GLY A 594 -17.45 16.27 -8.97
C GLY A 594 -16.38 15.27 -8.54
N GLY A 595 -15.37 15.01 -9.37
CA GLY A 595 -14.31 14.03 -9.13
C GLY A 595 -14.72 12.59 -9.43
N THR A 596 -13.79 11.68 -9.15
CA THR A 596 -13.92 10.25 -9.37
C THR A 596 -13.58 9.46 -8.10
N PHE A 597 -13.97 8.19 -8.06
CA PHE A 597 -13.57 7.22 -7.05
C PHE A 597 -13.09 5.94 -7.74
N GLN A 598 -12.33 5.09 -7.06
CA GLN A 598 -11.95 3.79 -7.61
C GLN A 598 -12.96 2.71 -7.20
N PRO A 599 -13.86 2.26 -8.09
CA PRO A 599 -14.87 1.24 -7.74
C PRO A 599 -14.24 -0.12 -7.45
N ASN A 600 -13.03 -0.37 -7.96
CA ASN A 600 -12.25 -1.56 -7.68
C ASN A 600 -10.76 -1.20 -7.66
N SER A 601 -10.18 -1.11 -6.46
CA SER A 601 -8.77 -0.76 -6.27
C SER A 601 -7.78 -1.81 -6.79
N ALA A 602 -8.24 -3.01 -7.14
CA ALA A 602 -7.41 -4.03 -7.79
C ALA A 602 -7.17 -3.75 -9.29
N ILE A 603 -7.96 -2.87 -9.92
CA ILE A 603 -7.81 -2.51 -11.34
C ILE A 603 -7.22 -1.09 -11.42
N ARG A 604 -5.89 -1.02 -11.55
CA ARG A 604 -5.18 0.26 -11.70
C ARG A 604 -5.72 1.05 -12.90
N ASN A 605 -5.92 2.35 -12.71
CA ASN A 605 -6.39 3.31 -13.74
C ASN A 605 -7.84 3.10 -14.22
N MET A 606 -8.71 2.59 -13.34
CA MET A 606 -10.15 2.51 -13.57
C MET A 606 -10.89 3.25 -12.47
N GLU A 607 -11.31 4.47 -12.77
CA GLU A 607 -12.05 5.33 -11.85
C GLU A 607 -13.47 5.54 -12.35
N ALA A 608 -14.46 5.55 -11.45
CA ALA A 608 -15.85 5.88 -11.74
C ALA A 608 -16.14 7.34 -11.35
N PRO A 609 -16.96 8.09 -12.09
CA PRO A 609 -17.35 9.43 -11.67
C PRO A 609 -18.21 9.39 -10.41
N ASN A 610 -17.97 10.32 -9.49
CA ASN A 610 -18.79 10.44 -8.29
C ASN A 610 -20.28 10.59 -8.66
N GLY A 611 -21.16 9.86 -7.96
CA GLY A 611 -22.59 9.81 -8.27
C GLY A 611 -22.98 8.84 -9.40
N TRP A 612 -22.01 8.19 -10.06
CA TRP A 612 -22.27 7.19 -11.09
C TRP A 612 -21.79 5.80 -10.66
N THR A 613 -22.49 4.77 -11.09
CA THR A 613 -22.04 3.37 -11.01
C THR A 613 -21.35 3.02 -12.32
N PHE A 614 -20.09 2.59 -12.26
CA PHE A 614 -19.36 2.09 -13.43
C PHE A 614 -19.31 0.57 -13.40
N TRP A 615 -19.65 -0.05 -14.53
CA TRP A 615 -19.49 -1.49 -14.75
C TRP A 615 -18.71 -1.72 -16.04
N ASN A 616 -17.94 -2.80 -16.11
CA ASN A 616 -17.28 -3.24 -17.33
C ASN A 616 -17.26 -4.76 -17.46
N ALA A 617 -17.24 -5.23 -18.69
CA ALA A 617 -16.98 -6.63 -19.00
C ALA A 617 -15.52 -6.98 -18.71
N THR A 618 -15.31 -8.25 -18.36
CA THR A 618 -14.00 -8.85 -18.11
C THR A 618 -13.80 -10.03 -19.05
N GLU A 619 -12.64 -10.69 -18.96
CA GLU A 619 -12.35 -11.87 -19.77
C GLU A 619 -13.29 -13.04 -19.53
N ASN A 620 -13.98 -13.03 -18.38
CA ASN A 620 -14.99 -14.02 -17.97
C ASN A 620 -16.40 -13.70 -18.51
N THR A 621 -16.59 -12.51 -19.10
CA THR A 621 -17.87 -12.16 -19.73
C THR A 621 -18.01 -12.95 -21.03
N ALA A 622 -19.15 -13.63 -21.18
CA ALA A 622 -19.42 -14.45 -22.35
C ALA A 622 -19.22 -13.66 -23.65
N LYS A 623 -18.50 -14.27 -24.60
CA LYS A 623 -18.27 -13.65 -25.90
C LYS A 623 -19.58 -13.44 -26.64
N VAL A 624 -19.68 -12.32 -27.33
CA VAL A 624 -20.81 -12.03 -28.21
C VAL A 624 -20.47 -12.36 -29.67
N ALA A 625 -21.49 -12.49 -30.52
CA ALA A 625 -21.28 -12.80 -31.93
C ALA A 625 -20.33 -11.80 -32.61
N LYS A 626 -19.47 -12.33 -33.51
CA LYS A 626 -18.38 -11.63 -34.22
C LYS A 626 -17.20 -11.14 -33.35
N GLN A 627 -17.23 -11.36 -32.04
CA GLN A 627 -16.10 -11.00 -31.19
C GLN A 627 -14.91 -11.94 -31.44
N THR A 628 -13.76 -11.38 -31.79
CA THR A 628 -12.54 -12.15 -32.13
C THR A 628 -11.68 -12.46 -30.91
N GLU A 629 -11.86 -11.73 -29.81
CA GLU A 629 -11.12 -11.86 -28.56
C GLU A 629 -12.04 -11.73 -27.33
N SER A 630 -11.53 -11.92 -26.12
CA SER A 630 -12.34 -11.67 -24.91
C SER A 630 -12.34 -10.18 -24.54
N PHE A 631 -13.38 -9.71 -23.85
CA PHE A 631 -13.37 -8.36 -23.29
C PHE A 631 -12.28 -8.22 -22.24
N ARG A 632 -11.71 -7.01 -22.12
CA ARG A 632 -10.74 -6.69 -21.06
C ARG A 632 -11.15 -5.41 -20.35
N PRO A 633 -10.82 -5.27 -19.05
CA PRO A 633 -11.08 -4.03 -18.33
C PRO A 633 -10.47 -2.82 -19.04
N PRO A 634 -11.27 -1.76 -19.29
CA PRO A 634 -10.76 -0.53 -19.86
C PRO A 634 -10.03 0.31 -18.79
N ARG A 635 -9.28 1.31 -19.23
CA ARG A 635 -8.79 2.39 -18.37
C ARG A 635 -9.81 3.52 -18.38
N ALA A 636 -10.26 3.98 -17.23
CA ALA A 636 -11.28 5.01 -17.12
C ALA A 636 -10.90 6.12 -16.12
N GLY A 637 -11.29 7.36 -16.40
CA GLY A 637 -11.02 8.51 -15.52
C GLY A 637 -11.37 9.85 -16.17
N VAL A 638 -11.31 10.94 -15.39
CA VAL A 638 -11.60 12.29 -15.90
C VAL A 638 -10.33 12.93 -16.47
N ILE A 639 -10.41 13.37 -17.72
CA ILE A 639 -9.36 14.12 -18.39
C ILE A 639 -9.69 15.61 -18.46
N THR A 640 -8.66 16.43 -18.40
CA THR A 640 -8.64 17.89 -18.43
C THR A 640 -7.41 18.33 -19.23
N PRO A 641 -7.32 19.60 -19.68
CA PRO A 641 -6.13 20.10 -20.36
C PRO A 641 -4.83 19.92 -19.56
N ALA A 642 -4.91 19.84 -18.22
CA ALA A 642 -3.76 19.70 -17.33
C ALA A 642 -3.24 18.25 -17.21
N ASN A 643 -4.09 17.24 -17.37
CA ASN A 643 -3.73 15.83 -17.16
C ASN A 643 -3.88 14.92 -18.39
N ALA A 644 -4.45 15.44 -19.50
CA ALA A 644 -4.62 14.67 -20.73
C ALA A 644 -3.28 14.34 -21.39
N GLN A 645 -3.08 13.05 -21.69
CA GLN A 645 -1.95 12.59 -22.52
C GLN A 645 -2.15 13.00 -23.98
N ALA A 646 -1.10 12.90 -24.80
CA ALA A 646 -1.16 13.32 -26.21
C ALA A 646 -2.33 12.68 -26.98
N ASP A 647 -2.60 11.39 -26.76
CA ASP A 647 -3.68 10.64 -27.40
C ASP A 647 -5.08 10.94 -26.80
N ASP A 648 -5.14 11.54 -25.60
CA ASP A 648 -6.38 11.90 -24.90
C ASP A 648 -6.89 13.30 -25.28
N LYS A 649 -6.04 14.12 -25.93
CA LYS A 649 -6.37 15.52 -26.28
C LYS A 649 -7.55 15.63 -27.24
N ASP A 650 -7.80 14.60 -28.04
CA ASP A 650 -8.95 14.54 -28.91
C ASP A 650 -10.27 14.66 -28.12
N GLY A 651 -10.32 14.13 -26.90
CA GLY A 651 -11.48 14.25 -26.00
C GLY A 651 -11.78 15.68 -25.54
N LEU A 652 -10.85 16.62 -25.72
CA LEU A 652 -10.95 18.00 -25.25
C LEU A 652 -11.13 19.02 -26.39
N VAL A 653 -11.32 18.54 -27.63
CA VAL A 653 -11.56 19.40 -28.79
C VAL A 653 -12.90 20.13 -28.70
N GLY A 654 -13.03 21.26 -29.38
CA GLY A 654 -14.28 22.03 -29.42
C GLY A 654 -14.58 22.83 -28.15
N GLY A 655 -13.56 23.10 -27.30
CA GLY A 655 -13.70 23.90 -26.10
C GLY A 655 -14.25 23.13 -24.89
N ILE A 656 -14.21 21.80 -24.92
CA ILE A 656 -14.63 20.93 -23.82
C ILE A 656 -13.57 21.01 -22.70
N PRO A 657 -13.90 21.56 -21.51
CA PRO A 657 -12.90 21.78 -20.46
C PRO A 657 -12.50 20.48 -19.73
N ARG A 658 -13.33 19.43 -19.85
CA ARG A 658 -13.09 18.10 -19.29
C ARG A 658 -13.98 17.06 -19.97
N ALA A 659 -13.56 15.81 -19.94
CA ALA A 659 -14.38 14.68 -20.36
C ALA A 659 -14.10 13.46 -19.47
N TYR A 660 -15.11 12.62 -19.24
CA TYR A 660 -14.89 11.29 -18.71
C TYR A 660 -14.43 10.36 -19.85
N ARG A 661 -13.22 9.82 -19.70
CA ARG A 661 -12.53 9.04 -20.71
C ARG A 661 -12.60 7.56 -20.36
N VAL A 662 -12.98 6.72 -21.32
CA VAL A 662 -12.85 5.25 -21.23
C VAL A 662 -12.04 4.75 -22.43
N VAL A 663 -10.92 4.08 -22.18
CA VAL A 663 -9.96 3.66 -23.21
C VAL A 663 -9.56 2.20 -23.07
N GLY A 664 -9.63 1.46 -24.18
CA GLY A 664 -9.13 0.09 -24.30
C GLY A 664 -8.33 -0.14 -25.57
N ASN A 665 -7.26 0.64 -25.81
CA ASN A 665 -6.40 0.46 -26.98
C ASN A 665 -5.94 -1.00 -27.11
N TRP A 666 -6.04 -1.51 -28.33
CA TRP A 666 -5.74 -2.89 -28.73
C TRP A 666 -6.63 -3.94 -28.07
N ARG A 667 -7.84 -3.57 -27.64
CA ARG A 667 -8.76 -4.45 -26.91
C ARG A 667 -10.22 -4.17 -27.27
N ALA A 668 -11.04 -5.21 -27.26
CA ALA A 668 -12.49 -5.12 -27.16
C ALA A 668 -12.88 -4.60 -25.76
N VAL A 669 -13.82 -3.65 -25.71
CA VAL A 669 -14.33 -3.07 -24.45
C VAL A 669 -15.84 -3.13 -24.40
N TRP A 670 -16.37 -3.32 -23.20
CA TRP A 670 -17.79 -3.19 -22.91
C TRP A 670 -17.91 -2.61 -21.51
N PHE A 671 -18.60 -1.47 -21.39
CA PHE A 671 -18.77 -0.79 -20.12
C PHE A 671 -20.13 -0.08 -20.04
N SER A 672 -20.54 0.27 -18.83
CA SER A 672 -21.72 1.10 -18.59
C SER A 672 -21.52 2.08 -17.44
N LEU A 673 -22.20 3.21 -17.54
CA LEU A 673 -22.38 4.22 -16.51
C LEU A 673 -23.86 4.30 -16.16
N SER A 674 -24.21 4.02 -14.91
CA SER A 674 -25.59 4.02 -14.43
C SER A 674 -25.80 5.00 -13.29
N GLN A 675 -26.97 5.63 -13.22
CA GLN A 675 -27.34 6.50 -12.10
C GLN A 675 -28.83 6.41 -11.80
N LYS A 676 -29.16 6.40 -10.50
CA LYS A 676 -30.54 6.52 -10.03
C LYS A 676 -30.97 8.00 -10.08
N VAL A 677 -32.06 8.26 -10.75
CA VAL A 677 -32.69 9.58 -10.90
C VAL A 677 -33.97 9.58 -10.07
N SER A 678 -34.11 10.60 -9.21
CA SER A 678 -35.26 10.79 -8.32
C SER A 678 -36.00 12.08 -8.64
N GLY A 679 -37.23 12.23 -8.13
CA GLY A 679 -38.04 13.42 -8.37
C GLY A 679 -38.77 13.40 -9.71
N LEU A 680 -38.94 12.21 -10.29
CA LEU A 680 -39.76 12.03 -11.48
C LEU A 680 -41.24 12.09 -11.11
N ALA A 681 -42.08 12.58 -12.01
CA ALA A 681 -43.53 12.53 -11.87
C ALA A 681 -44.04 11.30 -12.64
N PRO A 682 -44.67 10.32 -11.96
CA PRO A 682 -45.26 9.16 -12.64
C PRO A 682 -46.18 9.59 -13.79
N GLY A 683 -46.03 8.96 -14.94
CA GLY A 683 -46.76 9.28 -16.17
C GLY A 683 -46.20 10.44 -16.99
N LYS A 684 -45.17 11.16 -16.53
CA LYS A 684 -44.48 12.19 -17.33
C LYS A 684 -43.33 11.59 -18.16
N ARG A 685 -43.06 12.22 -19.31
CA ARG A 685 -41.96 11.87 -20.21
C ARG A 685 -40.69 12.62 -19.85
N TYR A 686 -39.58 11.92 -19.96
CA TYR A 686 -38.24 12.41 -19.69
C TYR A 686 -37.30 11.99 -20.82
N ARG A 687 -36.26 12.78 -21.07
CA ARG A 687 -35.20 12.53 -22.05
C ARG A 687 -33.88 12.38 -21.34
N PHE A 688 -33.23 11.24 -21.52
CA PHE A 688 -31.85 10.99 -21.17
C PHE A 688 -30.96 11.29 -22.39
N THR A 689 -30.04 12.25 -22.25
CA THR A 689 -29.10 12.68 -23.28
C THR A 689 -27.66 12.45 -22.80
N ALA A 690 -26.78 11.90 -23.63
CA ALA A 690 -25.34 11.81 -23.39
C ALA A 690 -24.58 12.46 -24.55
N GLN A 691 -23.75 13.47 -24.25
CA GLN A 691 -22.88 14.11 -25.23
C GLN A 691 -21.53 13.39 -25.23
N MET A 692 -21.25 12.65 -26.30
CA MET A 692 -20.12 11.73 -26.37
C MET A 692 -19.36 11.86 -27.68
N MET A 693 -18.04 11.65 -27.63
CA MET A 693 -17.20 11.45 -28.80
C MET A 693 -16.70 10.01 -28.86
N PRO A 694 -17.28 9.17 -29.73
CA PRO A 694 -16.73 7.88 -30.11
C PRO A 694 -15.45 8.06 -30.92
N ASP A 695 -14.36 7.39 -30.54
CA ASP A 695 -13.07 7.44 -31.23
C ASP A 695 -12.45 6.03 -31.46
N PRO A 696 -13.18 5.11 -32.14
CA PRO A 696 -12.72 3.76 -32.49
C PRO A 696 -11.83 3.77 -33.76
N VAL A 697 -10.52 3.92 -33.59
CA VAL A 697 -9.53 3.96 -34.68
C VAL A 697 -9.01 2.56 -34.99
N GLU A 698 -9.21 2.11 -36.23
CA GLU A 698 -8.70 0.82 -36.70
C GLU A 698 -7.19 0.88 -36.97
N LYS A 699 -6.71 1.94 -37.62
CA LYS A 699 -5.29 2.19 -37.89
C LYS A 699 -4.98 3.66 -38.16
N TYR A 700 -3.71 4.04 -38.09
CA TYR A 700 -3.22 5.35 -38.53
C TYR A 700 -2.58 5.23 -39.92
N ALA A 701 -2.99 6.08 -40.85
CA ALA A 701 -2.47 6.11 -42.20
C ALA A 701 -1.27 7.07 -42.35
N PRO A 702 -0.14 6.62 -42.89
CA PRO A 702 0.97 7.51 -43.25
C PRO A 702 0.59 8.44 -44.42
N PRO A 703 1.26 9.59 -44.58
CA PRO A 703 2.46 10.05 -43.86
C PRO A 703 2.16 10.87 -42.58
N ASN A 704 0.92 11.30 -42.37
CA ASN A 704 0.56 12.25 -41.30
C ASN A 704 -0.08 11.59 -40.06
N ASN A 705 -0.01 10.26 -39.94
CA ASN A 705 -0.74 9.47 -38.93
C ASN A 705 -2.24 9.81 -38.88
N ALA A 706 -2.87 9.99 -40.04
CA ALA A 706 -4.29 10.30 -40.11
C ALA A 706 -5.13 9.12 -39.57
N LYS A 707 -6.08 9.41 -38.67
CA LYS A 707 -6.97 8.38 -38.12
C LYS A 707 -7.83 7.76 -39.22
N GLN A 708 -7.80 6.43 -39.31
CA GLN A 708 -8.78 5.64 -40.06
C GLN A 708 -9.66 4.90 -39.06
N PHE A 709 -10.92 5.34 -38.95
CA PHE A 709 -11.90 4.75 -38.05
C PHE A 709 -12.38 3.40 -38.55
N VAL A 710 -12.79 2.53 -37.61
CA VAL A 710 -13.37 1.23 -37.92
C VAL A 710 -14.56 1.36 -38.87
N ALA A 711 -14.60 0.54 -39.92
CA ALA A 711 -15.70 0.56 -40.90
C ALA A 711 -16.92 -0.24 -40.42
N ASP A 712 -16.71 -1.34 -39.71
CA ASP A 712 -17.76 -2.25 -39.23
C ASP A 712 -18.60 -1.59 -38.11
N PRO A 713 -19.95 -1.56 -38.23
CA PRO A 713 -20.84 -1.02 -37.20
C PRO A 713 -20.74 -1.68 -35.82
N ASP A 714 -20.28 -2.94 -35.75
CA ASP A 714 -20.09 -3.66 -34.49
C ASP A 714 -18.76 -3.23 -33.79
N GLY A 715 -17.98 -2.36 -34.43
CA GLY A 715 -16.79 -1.72 -33.84
C GLY A 715 -17.11 -0.63 -32.81
N GLY A 716 -18.37 -0.25 -32.68
CA GLY A 716 -18.82 0.72 -31.68
C GLY A 716 -20.34 0.83 -31.60
N GLU A 717 -20.90 0.30 -30.52
CA GLU A 717 -22.34 0.30 -30.22
C GLU A 717 -22.58 1.10 -28.93
N VAL A 718 -23.65 1.90 -28.90
CA VAL A 718 -24.04 2.74 -27.77
C VAL A 718 -25.52 2.50 -27.44
N TRP A 719 -25.81 2.24 -26.17
CA TRP A 719 -27.17 2.17 -25.63
C TRP A 719 -27.40 3.24 -24.59
N LEU A 720 -28.56 3.87 -24.65
CA LEU A 720 -29.12 4.64 -23.55
C LEU A 720 -30.37 3.91 -23.07
N LYS A 721 -30.37 3.51 -21.80
CA LYS A 721 -31.40 2.68 -21.19
C LYS A 721 -32.05 3.42 -20.02
N SER A 722 -33.31 3.13 -19.75
CA SER A 722 -34.00 3.54 -18.53
C SER A 722 -34.72 2.35 -17.89
N GLN A 723 -34.81 2.36 -16.56
CA GLN A 723 -35.60 1.41 -15.79
C GLN A 723 -36.39 2.13 -14.68
N SER A 724 -37.72 2.12 -14.73
CA SER A 724 -38.59 2.72 -13.71
C SER A 724 -39.64 1.70 -13.25
N SER A 725 -39.70 1.39 -11.96
CA SER A 725 -40.61 0.37 -11.39
C SER A 725 -40.61 -0.98 -12.14
N GLY A 726 -39.43 -1.41 -12.61
CA GLY A 726 -39.27 -2.63 -13.40
C GLY A 726 -39.55 -2.50 -14.91
N GLN A 727 -40.18 -1.40 -15.37
CA GLN A 727 -40.32 -1.12 -16.80
C GLN A 727 -38.98 -0.69 -17.38
N LYS A 728 -38.51 -1.37 -18.43
CA LYS A 728 -37.24 -1.11 -19.11
C LYS A 728 -37.47 -0.60 -20.52
N THR A 729 -36.76 0.46 -20.91
CA THR A 729 -36.74 0.99 -22.28
C THR A 729 -35.30 1.30 -22.69
N GLU A 730 -35.01 1.25 -23.99
CA GLU A 730 -33.68 1.58 -24.49
C GLU A 730 -33.67 2.14 -25.91
N THR A 731 -32.64 2.94 -26.23
CA THR A 731 -32.26 3.34 -27.58
C THR A 731 -30.88 2.74 -27.87
N HIS A 732 -30.72 2.12 -29.04
CA HIS A 732 -29.47 1.53 -29.51
C HIS A 732 -28.98 2.22 -30.79
N LYS A 733 -27.68 2.54 -30.86
CA LYS A 733 -27.03 3.22 -31.98
C LYS A 733 -25.68 2.57 -32.30
N ARG A 734 -25.31 2.47 -33.58
CA ARG A 734 -24.05 1.84 -34.03
C ARG A 734 -23.22 2.75 -34.92
N VAL A 735 -21.90 2.64 -34.81
CA VAL A 735 -20.95 3.42 -35.60
C VAL A 735 -21.15 3.16 -37.09
N ASN A 736 -21.01 4.19 -37.92
CA ASN A 736 -21.22 4.18 -39.37
C ASN A 736 -22.61 3.74 -39.88
N ALA A 737 -23.49 3.21 -39.04
CA ALA A 737 -24.88 2.95 -39.34
C ALA A 737 -25.77 4.11 -38.87
N ASP A 738 -25.55 4.58 -37.64
CA ASP A 738 -26.37 5.62 -37.00
C ASP A 738 -25.62 6.92 -36.70
N PHE A 739 -24.30 6.86 -36.54
CA PHE A 739 -23.46 8.03 -36.25
C PHE A 739 -22.06 7.91 -36.85
N LYS A 740 -21.34 9.03 -36.97
CA LYS A 740 -19.94 9.06 -37.43
C LYS A 740 -18.99 9.26 -36.24
N PRO A 741 -17.86 8.53 -36.18
CA PRO A 741 -16.86 8.69 -35.12
C PRO A 741 -15.99 9.94 -35.33
N GLY A 742 -15.23 10.32 -34.30
CA GLY A 742 -14.24 11.41 -34.36
C GLY A 742 -14.77 12.81 -34.03
N GLY A 743 -16.03 12.93 -33.61
CA GLY A 743 -16.62 14.18 -33.14
C GLY A 743 -17.70 13.96 -32.08
N TYR A 744 -17.99 15.01 -31.31
CA TYR A 744 -19.04 14.95 -30.28
C TYR A 744 -20.43 14.86 -30.90
N VAL A 745 -21.20 13.86 -30.46
CA VAL A 745 -22.58 13.58 -30.86
C VAL A 745 -23.45 13.50 -29.60
N ALA A 746 -24.66 14.05 -29.67
CA ALA A 746 -25.67 13.90 -28.63
C ALA A 746 -26.50 12.63 -28.89
N PHE A 747 -26.37 11.64 -28.00
CA PHE A 747 -27.20 10.45 -28.00
C PHE A 747 -28.39 10.65 -27.08
N THR A 748 -29.61 10.33 -27.51
CA THR A 748 -30.84 10.59 -26.75
C THR A 748 -31.72 9.35 -26.60
N HIS A 749 -32.41 9.25 -25.47
CA HIS A 749 -33.41 8.23 -25.17
C HIS A 749 -34.56 8.87 -24.38
N GLU A 750 -35.79 8.72 -24.85
CA GLU A 750 -36.97 9.19 -24.12
C GLU A 750 -37.70 8.04 -23.44
N PHE A 751 -38.17 8.28 -22.22
CA PHE A 751 -38.91 7.30 -21.42
C PHE A 751 -40.02 7.97 -20.61
N THR A 752 -41.06 7.21 -20.27
CA THR A 752 -42.11 7.67 -19.34
C THR A 752 -41.80 7.12 -17.95
N ALA A 753 -41.80 7.97 -16.94
CA ALA A 753 -41.55 7.54 -15.57
C ALA A 753 -42.74 6.72 -15.04
N ALA A 754 -42.51 5.48 -14.62
CA ALA A 754 -43.52 4.63 -14.00
C ALA A 754 -43.64 4.87 -12.49
N ALA A 755 -42.59 5.41 -11.89
CA ALA A 755 -42.50 5.77 -10.48
C ALA A 755 -41.75 7.11 -10.31
N ALA A 756 -41.64 7.58 -9.07
CA ALA A 756 -40.89 8.78 -8.74
C ALA A 756 -39.37 8.66 -8.93
N GLU A 757 -38.90 7.44 -9.26
CA GLU A 757 -37.51 7.11 -9.47
C GLU A 757 -37.34 6.25 -10.74
N ALA A 758 -36.18 6.40 -11.38
CA ALA A 758 -35.72 5.53 -12.46
C ALA A 758 -34.20 5.35 -12.38
N THR A 759 -33.66 4.26 -12.90
CA THR A 759 -32.23 4.14 -13.19
C THR A 759 -32.00 4.39 -14.67
N VAL A 760 -31.13 5.33 -15.02
CA VAL A 760 -30.67 5.51 -16.40
C VAL A 760 -29.29 4.90 -16.56
N THR A 761 -29.01 4.34 -17.74
CA THR A 761 -27.73 3.69 -18.03
C THR A 761 -27.25 4.06 -19.42
N LEU A 762 -26.04 4.62 -19.50
CA LEU A 762 -25.27 4.70 -20.73
C LEU A 762 -24.41 3.44 -20.82
N GLU A 763 -24.51 2.69 -21.90
CA GLU A 763 -23.71 1.48 -22.13
C GLU A 763 -23.03 1.56 -23.49
N VAL A 764 -21.79 1.11 -23.56
CA VAL A 764 -20.97 1.12 -24.77
C VAL A 764 -20.34 -0.25 -24.95
N ARG A 765 -20.39 -0.77 -26.18
CA ARG A 765 -19.72 -2.01 -26.56
C ARG A 765 -18.97 -1.83 -27.86
N ALA A 766 -17.68 -2.17 -27.85
CA ALA A 766 -16.82 -2.25 -29.02
C ALA A 766 -16.26 -3.67 -29.08
N ARG A 767 -16.68 -4.45 -30.09
CA ARG A 767 -16.44 -5.90 -30.14
C ARG A 767 -15.04 -6.30 -30.62
N TYR A 768 -14.24 -5.34 -31.07
CA TYR A 768 -12.96 -5.59 -31.73
C TYR A 768 -11.79 -4.93 -30.99
N ALA A 769 -10.62 -5.55 -31.05
CA ALA A 769 -9.35 -4.88 -30.81
C ALA A 769 -9.16 -3.81 -31.89
N LEU A 770 -9.11 -2.56 -31.47
CA LEU A 770 -8.83 -1.43 -32.33
C LEU A 770 -7.53 -0.75 -31.87
N THR A 771 -6.77 -0.21 -32.82
CA THR A 771 -5.53 0.52 -32.53
C THR A 771 -5.74 1.57 -31.44
N GLN A 772 -6.83 2.32 -31.53
CA GLN A 772 -7.35 3.15 -30.44
C GLN A 772 -8.83 2.86 -30.24
N ASN A 773 -9.21 2.54 -29.01
CA ASN A 773 -10.60 2.28 -28.63
C ASN A 773 -10.97 3.23 -27.50
N ALA A 774 -11.24 4.49 -27.87
CA ALA A 774 -11.44 5.58 -26.94
C ALA A 774 -12.87 6.12 -27.01
N TRP A 775 -13.42 6.43 -25.85
CA TRP A 775 -14.78 6.95 -25.68
C TRP A 775 -14.74 8.09 -24.67
N TYR A 776 -15.12 9.28 -25.13
CA TYR A 776 -15.11 10.49 -24.32
C TYR A 776 -16.54 10.95 -24.08
N ILE A 777 -16.92 11.18 -22.82
CA ILE A 777 -18.25 11.67 -22.45
C ILE A 777 -18.05 13.05 -21.83
N ALA A 778 -18.56 14.08 -22.49
CA ALA A 778 -18.44 15.46 -22.01
C ALA A 778 -19.50 15.74 -20.94
N GLU A 779 -20.74 15.31 -21.19
CA GLU A 779 -21.84 15.48 -20.24
C GLU A 779 -22.98 14.49 -20.47
N ALA A 780 -23.81 14.31 -19.44
CA ALA A 780 -25.04 13.54 -19.49
C ALA A 780 -26.18 14.29 -18.78
N ARG A 781 -27.40 14.22 -19.31
CA ARG A 781 -28.56 14.95 -18.80
C ARG A 781 -29.83 14.12 -18.79
N VAL A 782 -30.66 14.26 -17.75
CA VAL A 782 -32.05 13.77 -17.75
C VAL A 782 -32.98 14.92 -17.51
N GLU A 783 -33.90 15.19 -18.43
CA GLU A 783 -34.81 16.34 -18.36
C GLU A 783 -36.24 15.98 -18.72
N ALA A 784 -37.24 16.71 -18.21
CA ALA A 784 -38.64 16.53 -18.61
C ALA A 784 -38.83 16.96 -20.08
N VAL A 785 -39.67 16.24 -20.82
CA VAL A 785 -39.97 16.47 -22.25
C VAL A 785 -41.26 17.25 -22.45
#